data_AF-A0A892ZGZ2-F1
#
_entry.id   AF-A0A892ZGZ2-F1
#
_cell.length_a   1.000
_cell.length_b   1.000
_cell.length_c   1.000
_cell.angle_alpha   90.00
_cell.angle_beta   90.00
_cell.angle_gamma   90.00
#
_symmetry.space_group_name_H-M   'P 1'
#
loop_
_entity.id
_entity.type
_entity.pdbx_description
1 polymer ?
#
loop_
_entity_poly.entity_id
_entity_poly.type
_entity_poly.pdbx_seq_one_letter_code
_entity_poly.pdbx_strand_id
1 'polypeptide(L)'
;MNKTLYKVIFNKKRGAMVAVAENTLRDGKSNADTTGGSVHLNGSHTLSGSLNPASPTARLGTLSFSLLLAAGTALIIAPAAVSPAYARKITLISTDKGVGINNAGQIFAAAGGIILSADGKIGNSGSIVAADKASVSTADSAAIQIKSHSLDNSGSISAQGKANIGAQSLNNSGLIASANELNIRNQNSLNNSGQLNAARLDVVSGSLSNTGRISQTGLQNLAINAKQVDNRNQGLMGYTPADAGGGNNTGSGSGNGSGNSGSNPSSGNTTPPSSATGGGSTTTAPAPATPTTLADGQITVSGSLLNDKGQITANGETNLNARNGLVNQAQLNLNQLHVSGDLLDNRSGVIHAKSADIRSHTLDNRGGQISSTDTLSVNNQRTDNRGGQILSANQADLYSNILDNQDQGGIAAGKALAITADGLDNRNGTVVAGQTLSVTGRRIDNRSGSMDAAGTSISTENLDNSNKGAIRSNQTLHINASGSLNNRNGQLSSAGQLDINDDARQTLAVDNSGGSILAGGDARIQSRSLSNNGTVAAGRDLAIALQDSFTVEQDIVAGRRLSLSTQGSLNNPHTLQGGEAVTLQAAQIDNHASGKIQSGGRTEVTAVHNIGNRGLINSNGGTVVRAGEVIDNLGSGKIFGDHVALGGSVLNNREETVNGATQAAVVAARQRLDIGAKEIYNREGGLLSSEGSLAIGGALDAQRNRCLV
;
A
#
# COMPACT_ATOMS: atom_id res chain seq x y z
N MET A 1 36.17 5.12 -55.53
CA MET A 1 36.49 6.53 -55.27
C MET A 1 35.20 7.34 -55.32
N ASN A 2 34.74 7.87 -54.18
CA ASN A 2 33.76 8.96 -54.09
C ASN A 2 34.47 10.09 -53.30
N LYS A 3 34.22 11.34 -53.69
CA LYS A 3 35.21 12.41 -53.89
C LYS A 3 35.52 13.27 -52.66
N THR A 4 35.27 12.80 -51.44
CA THR A 4 35.60 13.55 -50.20
C THR A 4 35.72 12.63 -48.99
N LEU A 5 36.83 11.91 -48.81
CA LEU A 5 37.20 11.27 -47.54
C LEU A 5 38.72 11.10 -47.44
N TYR A 6 39.27 11.37 -46.24
CA TYR A 6 40.66 11.13 -45.85
C TYR A 6 41.13 9.71 -46.21
N LYS A 7 42.36 9.56 -46.71
CA LYS A 7 43.03 8.24 -46.78
C LYS A 7 43.50 7.88 -45.37
N VAL A 8 42.84 6.89 -44.77
CA VAL A 8 43.30 6.26 -43.54
C VAL A 8 44.26 5.15 -43.92
N ILE A 9 45.54 5.29 -43.56
CA ILE A 9 46.58 4.30 -43.88
C ILE A 9 46.92 3.54 -42.60
N PHE A 10 46.77 2.21 -42.64
CA PHE A 10 47.22 1.32 -41.57
C PHE A 10 48.68 0.94 -41.79
N ASN A 11 49.57 1.34 -40.88
CA ASN A 11 50.97 0.93 -40.92
C ASN A 11 51.19 -0.36 -40.11
N LYS A 12 51.19 -1.49 -40.83
CA LYS A 12 51.35 -2.83 -40.26
C LYS A 12 52.63 -3.05 -39.44
N LYS A 13 53.69 -2.26 -39.67
CA LYS A 13 54.95 -2.35 -38.89
C LYS A 13 54.92 -1.57 -37.58
N ARG A 14 54.03 -0.58 -37.43
CA ARG A 14 54.00 0.32 -36.27
C ARG A 14 52.73 0.21 -35.41
N GLY A 15 51.75 -0.58 -35.84
CA GLY A 15 50.50 -0.80 -35.09
C GLY A 15 49.66 0.47 -34.90
N ALA A 16 49.90 1.52 -35.70
CA ALA A 16 49.26 2.83 -35.57
C ALA A 16 48.46 3.19 -36.83
N MET A 17 47.33 3.88 -36.60
CA MET A 17 46.49 4.45 -37.64
C MET A 17 46.87 5.93 -37.82
N VAL A 18 47.20 6.35 -39.05
CA VAL A 18 47.51 7.74 -39.38
C VAL A 18 46.46 8.26 -40.35
N ALA A 19 45.80 9.35 -39.99
CA ALA A 19 44.97 10.13 -40.91
C ALA A 19 45.82 11.27 -41.48
N VAL A 20 45.98 11.31 -42.80
CA VAL A 20 46.66 12.41 -43.50
C VAL A 20 45.60 13.24 -44.21
N ALA A 21 45.59 14.56 -43.95
CA ALA A 21 44.76 15.51 -44.68
C ALA A 21 45.47 15.91 -45.98
N GLU A 22 44.95 15.47 -47.13
CA GLU A 22 45.34 16.03 -48.45
C GLU A 22 44.38 17.18 -48.81
N ASN A 23 44.68 18.37 -48.27
CA ASN A 23 44.48 19.69 -48.91
C ASN A 23 44.41 20.80 -47.84
N THR A 24 45.50 21.55 -47.68
CA THR A 24 45.43 22.94 -47.21
C THR A 24 45.08 23.82 -48.40
N LEU A 25 43.87 24.39 -48.44
CA LEU A 25 43.61 25.58 -49.25
C LEU A 25 44.48 26.71 -48.66
N ARG A 26 45.38 27.23 -49.49
CA ARG A 26 46.31 28.30 -49.15
C ARG A 26 45.58 29.62 -49.41
N ASP A 27 45.20 30.35 -48.36
CA ASP A 27 44.74 31.73 -48.54
C ASP A 27 45.91 32.61 -48.99
N GLY A 28 45.64 33.39 -50.03
CA GLY A 28 46.61 34.19 -50.75
C GLY A 28 47.19 35.32 -49.91
N LYS A 29 48.45 35.68 -50.20
CA LYS A 29 49.05 36.94 -49.80
C LYS A 29 48.31 38.08 -50.51
N SER A 30 47.75 39.03 -49.76
CA SER A 30 47.47 40.37 -50.27
C SER A 30 48.63 41.31 -49.92
N ASN A 31 49.04 42.11 -50.90
CA ASN A 31 49.95 43.24 -50.75
C ASN A 31 49.15 44.55 -50.59
N ALA A 32 49.84 45.57 -50.07
CA ALA A 32 49.45 46.98 -49.84
C ALA A 32 48.87 47.25 -48.43
N ASP A 33 49.29 48.26 -47.66
CA ASP A 33 50.09 49.43 -47.98
C ASP A 33 50.82 49.97 -46.73
N THR A 34 51.90 50.68 -47.00
CA THR A 34 52.71 51.50 -46.09
C THR A 34 51.93 52.62 -45.39
N THR A 35 52.27 52.89 -44.13
CA THR A 35 52.48 54.27 -43.61
C THR A 35 53.12 54.22 -42.23
N GLY A 36 54.24 54.94 -42.09
CA GLY A 36 54.97 55.08 -40.84
C GLY A 36 54.29 56.02 -39.85
N GLY A 37 54.69 55.89 -38.58
CA GLY A 37 54.26 56.77 -37.50
C GLY A 37 55.06 56.48 -36.24
N SER A 38 56.21 57.14 -36.11
CA SER A 38 57.03 57.22 -34.91
C SER A 38 56.33 57.99 -33.79
N VAL A 39 56.36 57.46 -32.56
CA VAL A 39 56.16 58.22 -31.30
C VAL A 39 57.09 57.59 -30.25
N HIS A 40 58.29 58.15 -30.05
CA HIS A 40 58.65 59.13 -29.02
C HIS A 40 58.39 58.69 -27.56
N LEU A 41 59.51 58.36 -26.89
CA LEU A 41 59.65 58.23 -25.44
C LEU A 41 59.54 59.61 -24.78
N ASN A 42 58.85 59.69 -23.64
CA ASN A 42 59.13 60.75 -22.67
C ASN A 42 58.81 60.32 -21.23
N GLY A 43 59.79 60.52 -20.34
CA GLY A 43 59.52 61.02 -18.98
C GLY A 43 59.27 60.03 -17.85
N SER A 44 60.38 59.53 -17.28
CA SER A 44 60.69 59.60 -15.83
C SER A 44 59.58 59.38 -14.78
N HIS A 45 59.67 58.29 -14.02
CA HIS A 45 59.67 58.37 -12.54
C HIS A 45 60.52 57.23 -11.96
N THR A 46 61.41 57.61 -11.05
CA THR A 46 62.43 56.81 -10.38
C THR A 46 61.95 56.23 -9.05
N LEU A 47 62.33 54.97 -8.83
CA LEU A 47 62.94 54.39 -7.62
C LEU A 47 62.18 54.36 -6.27
N SER A 48 61.90 53.13 -5.80
CA SER A 48 62.00 52.59 -4.42
C SER A 48 61.40 51.17 -4.48
N GLY A 49 62.01 50.03 -4.17
CA GLY A 49 63.15 49.68 -3.34
C GLY A 49 62.73 48.54 -2.41
N SER A 50 63.07 47.28 -2.74
CA SER A 50 63.44 46.23 -1.78
C SER A 50 63.75 44.91 -2.51
N LEU A 51 64.96 44.42 -2.31
CA LEU A 51 65.52 43.18 -2.82
C LEU A 51 65.93 42.29 -1.63
N ASN A 52 65.71 40.98 -1.81
CA ASN A 52 66.52 39.83 -1.34
C ASN A 52 66.36 39.32 0.12
N PRO A 53 66.90 38.12 0.44
CA PRO A 53 67.03 36.86 -0.35
C PRO A 53 66.67 35.57 0.47
N ALA A 54 66.60 34.41 -0.18
CA ALA A 54 67.33 33.16 0.18
C ALA A 54 66.65 31.86 -0.35
N SER A 55 67.36 31.18 -1.25
CA SER A 55 67.29 29.75 -1.60
C SER A 55 67.85 28.86 -0.45
N PRO A 56 67.80 27.49 -0.42
CA PRO A 56 67.92 26.61 -1.61
C PRO A 56 67.25 25.20 -1.60
N THR A 57 67.23 24.62 -2.81
CA THR A 57 67.40 23.20 -3.21
C THR A 57 66.82 22.05 -2.36
N ALA A 58 65.94 21.25 -2.98
CA ALA A 58 65.99 19.78 -2.91
C ALA A 58 65.31 19.14 -4.13
N ARG A 59 66.12 18.48 -4.98
CA ARG A 59 65.69 17.49 -5.96
C ARG A 59 65.46 16.17 -5.23
N LEU A 60 64.33 15.51 -5.41
CA LEU A 60 64.19 14.06 -5.23
C LEU A 60 63.56 13.48 -6.50
N GLY A 61 64.33 12.63 -7.18
CA GLY A 61 63.86 11.83 -8.31
C GLY A 61 63.13 10.59 -7.83
N THR A 62 62.08 10.21 -8.55
CA THR A 62 61.46 8.89 -8.45
C THR A 62 61.71 8.14 -9.75
N LEU A 63 62.37 6.99 -9.61
CA LEU A 63 62.69 6.02 -10.64
C LEU A 63 61.41 5.43 -11.24
N SER A 64 61.26 5.56 -12.56
CA SER A 64 60.27 4.82 -13.33
C SER A 64 60.76 3.41 -13.59
N PHE A 65 60.07 2.41 -13.03
CA PHE A 65 60.19 1.01 -13.41
C PHE A 65 59.46 0.79 -14.75
N SER A 66 60.21 0.49 -15.81
CA SER A 66 59.65 0.06 -17.10
C SER A 66 59.36 -1.45 -17.03
N LEU A 67 58.10 -1.81 -16.77
CA LEU A 67 57.60 -3.16 -17.05
C LEU A 67 57.03 -3.17 -18.48
N LEU A 68 57.74 -3.83 -19.38
CA LEU A 68 57.30 -4.12 -20.75
C LEU A 68 56.11 -5.09 -20.66
N LEU A 69 54.90 -4.61 -20.89
CA LEU A 69 53.76 -5.48 -21.21
C LEU A 69 53.12 -4.98 -22.51
N ALA A 70 53.17 -5.85 -23.52
CA ALA A 70 52.67 -5.62 -24.85
C ALA A 70 51.14 -5.43 -24.83
N ALA A 71 50.68 -4.20 -25.01
CA ALA A 71 49.32 -3.87 -25.41
C ALA A 71 49.38 -2.80 -26.50
N GLY A 72 48.91 -3.14 -27.69
CA GLY A 72 48.83 -2.22 -28.83
C GLY A 72 47.95 -1.02 -28.49
N THR A 73 48.58 0.14 -28.33
CA THR A 73 47.93 1.41 -28.03
C THR A 73 48.00 2.30 -29.28
N ALA A 74 46.85 2.68 -29.82
CA ALA A 74 46.77 3.81 -30.74
C ALA A 74 46.64 5.09 -29.92
N LEU A 75 47.71 5.90 -29.89
CA LEU A 75 47.75 7.21 -29.27
C LEU A 75 47.56 8.27 -30.35
N ILE A 76 46.46 9.03 -30.30
CA ILE A 76 46.25 10.22 -31.14
C ILE A 76 46.66 11.45 -30.32
N ILE A 77 47.85 12.00 -30.58
CA ILE A 77 48.25 13.33 -30.11
C ILE A 77 47.93 14.32 -31.24
N ALA A 78 47.00 15.25 -31.00
CA ALA A 78 46.83 16.41 -31.88
C ALA A 78 47.78 17.53 -31.43
N PRO A 79 48.58 18.14 -32.32
CA PRO A 79 49.34 19.33 -31.98
C PRO A 79 48.37 20.50 -31.70
N ALA A 80 48.70 21.30 -30.68
CA ALA A 80 47.97 22.51 -30.34
C ALA A 80 47.95 23.49 -31.52
N ALA A 81 46.78 24.11 -31.72
CA ALA A 81 46.48 25.13 -32.73
C ALA A 81 46.49 24.66 -34.20
N VAL A 82 45.48 23.86 -34.57
CA VAL A 82 44.99 23.77 -35.95
C VAL A 82 43.47 23.98 -35.90
N SER A 83 42.96 24.94 -36.68
CA SER A 83 41.53 25.21 -36.82
C SER A 83 40.74 23.91 -37.05
N PRO A 84 39.61 23.65 -36.38
CA PRO A 84 38.91 22.38 -36.55
C PRO A 84 38.42 22.26 -38.00
N ALA A 85 38.93 21.27 -38.74
CA ALA A 85 38.31 20.84 -39.98
C ALA A 85 36.98 20.16 -39.62
N TYR A 86 35.87 20.88 -39.75
CA TYR A 86 34.53 20.38 -39.43
C TYR A 86 34.10 19.30 -40.42
N ALA A 87 34.14 18.03 -40.01
CA ALA A 87 33.60 16.93 -40.81
C ALA A 87 32.07 16.87 -40.66
N ARG A 88 31.35 16.69 -41.79
CA ARG A 88 29.89 16.46 -41.76
C ARG A 88 29.53 15.14 -41.08
N LYS A 89 30.29 14.07 -41.35
CA LYS A 89 30.12 12.75 -40.73
C LYS A 89 31.48 12.18 -40.33
N ILE A 90 31.58 11.60 -39.14
CA ILE A 90 32.78 10.92 -38.66
C ILE A 90 32.49 9.43 -38.55
N THR A 91 33.31 8.60 -39.19
CA THR A 91 33.21 7.13 -39.12
C THR A 91 34.57 6.57 -38.74
N LEU A 92 34.66 5.89 -37.60
CA LEU A 92 35.84 5.14 -37.17
C LEU A 92 35.46 3.67 -37.03
N ILE A 93 36.14 2.81 -37.78
CA ILE A 93 35.90 1.36 -37.79
C ILE A 93 37.22 0.66 -37.50
N SER A 94 37.23 -0.18 -36.47
CA SER A 94 38.30 -1.10 -36.13
C SER A 94 37.79 -2.54 -36.27
N THR A 95 38.29 -3.23 -37.29
CA THR A 95 37.83 -4.58 -37.70
C THR A 95 38.72 -5.70 -37.19
N ASP A 96 39.83 -5.37 -36.53
CA ASP A 96 40.75 -6.38 -36.02
C ASP A 96 40.27 -6.85 -34.64
N LYS A 97 40.15 -8.17 -34.47
CA LYS A 97 39.68 -8.78 -33.23
C LYS A 97 40.52 -8.28 -32.04
N GLY A 98 39.86 -7.60 -31.10
CA GLY A 98 40.50 -7.05 -29.90
C GLY A 98 41.13 -5.66 -30.06
N VAL A 99 41.17 -5.09 -31.26
CA VAL A 99 41.63 -3.71 -31.46
C VAL A 99 40.51 -2.74 -31.09
N GLY A 100 40.88 -1.71 -30.34
CA GLY A 100 39.96 -0.73 -29.78
C GLY A 100 40.05 0.66 -30.40
N ILE A 101 39.14 1.54 -29.97
CA ILE A 101 39.18 2.98 -30.22
C ILE A 101 39.30 3.67 -28.86
N ASN A 102 40.34 4.49 -28.65
CA ASN A 102 40.51 5.26 -27.41
C ASN A 102 40.44 6.75 -27.72
N ASN A 103 39.46 7.45 -27.14
CA ASN A 103 39.34 8.90 -27.19
C ASN A 103 39.66 9.52 -25.83
N ALA A 104 40.71 10.34 -25.77
CA ALA A 104 41.04 11.19 -24.63
C ALA A 104 40.88 12.70 -24.95
N GLY A 105 40.56 13.03 -26.20
CA GLY A 105 40.43 14.40 -26.70
C GLY A 105 38.99 14.73 -27.09
N GLN A 106 38.79 15.33 -28.25
CA GLN A 106 37.45 15.65 -28.77
C GLN A 106 37.20 14.98 -30.11
N ILE A 107 36.06 14.31 -30.23
CA ILE A 107 35.46 13.86 -31.50
C ILE A 107 34.17 14.66 -31.67
N PHE A 108 34.18 15.66 -32.57
CA PHE A 108 33.08 16.59 -32.74
C PHE A 108 32.59 16.62 -34.19
N ALA A 109 31.31 16.30 -34.41
CA ALA A 109 30.62 16.43 -35.70
C ALA A 109 29.62 17.60 -35.63
N ALA A 110 29.79 18.62 -36.47
CA ALA A 110 29.06 19.89 -36.40
C ALA A 110 27.78 19.97 -37.26
N ALA A 111 27.62 19.03 -38.20
CA ALA A 111 26.55 19.01 -39.20
C ALA A 111 26.22 17.58 -39.67
N GLY A 112 26.29 16.59 -38.76
CA GLY A 112 25.94 15.19 -39.03
C GLY A 112 26.41 14.22 -37.96
N GLY A 113 26.46 12.92 -38.31
CA GLY A 113 26.54 11.85 -37.31
C GLY A 113 27.94 11.31 -37.04
N ILE A 114 28.07 10.57 -35.94
CA ILE A 114 29.28 9.84 -35.56
C ILE A 114 28.97 8.34 -35.55
N ILE A 115 29.79 7.55 -36.24
CA ILE A 115 29.75 6.08 -36.20
C ILE A 115 31.10 5.58 -35.66
N LEU A 116 31.06 4.86 -34.53
CA LEU A 116 32.20 4.17 -33.95
C LEU A 116 31.89 2.67 -33.93
N SER A 117 32.71 1.87 -34.61
CA SER A 117 32.58 0.41 -34.59
C SER A 117 33.93 -0.21 -34.25
N ALA A 118 34.01 -1.03 -33.22
CA ALA A 118 35.21 -1.77 -32.88
C ALA A 118 34.87 -3.20 -32.45
N ASP A 119 35.60 -4.20 -32.96
CA ASP A 119 35.46 -5.58 -32.45
C ASP A 119 36.10 -5.75 -31.05
N GLY A 120 36.87 -4.77 -30.58
CA GLY A 120 37.41 -4.68 -29.23
C GLY A 120 36.73 -3.62 -28.34
N LYS A 121 37.55 -2.93 -27.54
CA LYS A 121 37.12 -1.91 -26.56
C LYS A 121 37.00 -0.52 -27.20
N ILE A 122 35.92 0.20 -26.92
CA ILE A 122 35.85 1.65 -27.13
C ILE A 122 36.00 2.32 -25.77
N GLY A 123 37.08 3.06 -25.58
CA GLY A 123 37.33 3.87 -24.38
C GLY A 123 37.12 5.36 -24.68
N ASN A 124 36.32 6.05 -23.88
CA ASN A 124 36.14 7.50 -23.94
C ASN A 124 36.41 8.14 -22.57
N SER A 125 37.52 8.86 -22.45
CA SER A 125 37.80 9.78 -21.33
C SER A 125 37.69 11.25 -21.75
N GLY A 126 37.50 11.52 -23.05
CA GLY A 126 37.33 12.85 -23.62
C GLY A 126 35.86 13.19 -23.92
N SER A 127 35.61 13.89 -25.02
CA SER A 127 34.27 14.28 -25.46
C SER A 127 33.95 13.73 -26.86
N ILE A 128 32.78 13.12 -27.01
CA ILE A 128 32.21 12.67 -28.29
C ILE A 128 30.87 13.40 -28.45
N VAL A 129 30.77 14.28 -29.44
CA VAL A 129 29.58 15.15 -29.60
C VAL A 129 29.13 15.18 -31.05
N ALA A 130 27.88 14.78 -31.27
CA ALA A 130 27.18 14.98 -32.54
C ALA A 130 26.14 16.11 -32.35
N ALA A 131 26.35 17.23 -33.04
CA ALA A 131 25.49 18.40 -33.00
C ALA A 131 25.12 18.85 -34.42
N ASP A 132 23.94 19.45 -34.59
CA ASP A 132 23.57 20.17 -35.80
C ASP A 132 23.57 21.67 -35.50
N LYS A 133 24.70 22.34 -35.77
CA LYS A 133 24.86 23.77 -35.51
C LYS A 133 23.99 24.65 -36.43
N ALA A 134 23.46 24.09 -37.52
CA ALA A 134 22.73 24.84 -38.53
C ALA A 134 21.20 24.73 -38.39
N SER A 135 20.70 23.82 -37.53
CA SER A 135 19.25 23.58 -37.34
C SER A 135 18.46 23.28 -38.63
N VAL A 136 19.15 22.86 -39.71
CA VAL A 136 18.53 22.65 -41.04
C VAL A 136 18.13 21.19 -41.27
N SER A 137 18.45 20.27 -40.36
CA SER A 137 18.15 18.85 -40.55
C SER A 137 17.25 18.27 -39.45
N THR A 138 16.38 17.35 -39.89
CA THR A 138 15.61 16.42 -39.06
C THR A 138 16.49 15.72 -38.01
N ALA A 139 15.89 15.34 -36.88
CA ALA A 139 16.52 14.80 -35.67
C ALA A 139 17.44 13.56 -35.84
N ASP A 140 17.56 13.00 -37.04
CA ASP A 140 18.41 11.85 -37.35
C ASP A 140 19.82 12.22 -37.87
N SER A 141 20.10 13.49 -38.18
CA SER A 141 21.42 13.86 -38.70
C SER A 141 22.50 13.96 -37.63
N ALA A 142 22.21 14.49 -36.43
CA ALA A 142 23.15 14.61 -35.33
C ALA A 142 23.18 13.34 -34.44
N ALA A 143 23.16 12.17 -35.07
CA ALA A 143 23.07 10.88 -34.40
C ALA A 143 24.45 10.28 -34.06
N ILE A 144 24.50 9.52 -32.97
CA ILE A 144 25.65 8.70 -32.59
C ILE A 144 25.28 7.23 -32.77
N GLN A 145 26.15 6.44 -33.40
CA GLN A 145 26.06 4.99 -33.47
C GLN A 145 27.37 4.38 -32.95
N ILE A 146 27.29 3.62 -31.87
CA ILE A 146 28.44 2.93 -31.26
C ILE A 146 28.17 1.43 -31.30
N LYS A 147 29.11 0.65 -31.83
CA LYS A 147 29.12 -0.81 -31.73
C LYS A 147 30.47 -1.27 -31.20
N SER A 148 30.48 -1.95 -30.06
CA SER A 148 31.72 -2.42 -29.42
C SER A 148 31.55 -3.77 -28.75
N HIS A 149 32.65 -4.46 -28.47
CA HIS A 149 32.62 -5.52 -27.47
C HIS A 149 32.44 -4.92 -26.06
N SER A 150 33.28 -3.94 -25.69
CA SER A 150 33.18 -3.20 -24.43
C SER A 150 33.18 -1.69 -24.69
N LEU A 151 32.28 -0.95 -24.05
CA LEU A 151 32.29 0.51 -24.04
C LEU A 151 32.61 1.00 -22.62
N ASP A 152 33.74 1.70 -22.46
CA ASP A 152 34.10 2.35 -21.20
C ASP A 152 34.05 3.87 -21.39
N ASN A 153 33.09 4.53 -20.74
CA ASN A 153 32.90 5.96 -20.79
C ASN A 153 33.13 6.60 -19.42
N SER A 154 34.24 7.33 -19.27
CA SER A 154 34.50 8.24 -18.14
C SER A 154 34.40 9.71 -18.54
N GLY A 155 34.33 10.00 -19.84
CA GLY A 155 34.12 11.33 -20.40
C GLY A 155 32.66 11.64 -20.73
N SER A 156 32.43 12.36 -21.82
CA SER A 156 31.08 12.72 -22.30
C SER A 156 30.81 12.15 -23.69
N ILE A 157 29.63 11.54 -23.88
CA ILE A 157 29.04 11.14 -25.15
C ILE A 157 27.69 11.86 -25.26
N SER A 158 27.53 12.75 -26.23
CA SER A 158 26.32 13.58 -26.35
C SER A 158 25.83 13.69 -27.80
N ALA A 159 24.57 13.35 -28.04
CA ALA A 159 23.91 13.52 -29.34
C ALA A 159 22.76 14.54 -29.23
N GLN A 160 22.63 15.44 -30.21
CA GLN A 160 21.37 16.19 -30.39
C GLN A 160 20.28 15.33 -31.06
N GLY A 161 20.69 14.35 -31.87
CA GLY A 161 19.81 13.34 -32.45
C GLY A 161 19.77 12.06 -31.61
N LYS A 162 19.45 10.92 -32.24
CA LYS A 162 19.46 9.61 -31.57
C LYS A 162 20.88 9.13 -31.23
N ALA A 163 21.04 8.49 -30.08
CA ALA A 163 22.25 7.77 -29.71
C ALA A 163 21.95 6.27 -29.62
N ASN A 164 22.47 5.49 -30.57
CA ASN A 164 22.35 4.03 -30.60
C ASN A 164 23.66 3.40 -30.13
N ILE A 165 23.63 2.66 -29.03
CA ILE A 165 24.80 2.03 -28.43
C ILE A 165 24.58 0.52 -28.32
N GLY A 166 25.35 -0.25 -29.08
CA GLY A 166 25.42 -1.70 -28.98
C GLY A 166 26.74 -2.15 -28.34
N ALA A 167 26.67 -2.81 -27.19
CA ALA A 167 27.84 -3.34 -26.50
C ALA A 167 27.58 -4.73 -25.88
N GLN A 168 28.62 -5.53 -25.64
CA GLN A 168 28.47 -6.66 -24.72
C GLN A 168 28.52 -6.21 -23.28
N SER A 169 29.44 -5.29 -22.95
CA SER A 169 29.51 -4.64 -21.64
C SER A 169 29.65 -3.12 -21.79
N LEU A 170 28.96 -2.37 -20.94
CA LEU A 170 28.98 -0.92 -20.90
C LEU A 170 29.29 -0.43 -19.49
N ASN A 171 30.43 0.25 -19.31
CA ASN A 171 30.80 0.91 -18.08
C ASN A 171 30.71 2.43 -18.28
N ASN A 172 29.81 3.08 -17.55
CA ASN A 172 29.64 4.53 -17.58
C ASN A 172 29.88 5.13 -16.20
N SER A 173 30.97 5.88 -16.07
CA SER A 173 31.22 6.79 -14.94
C SER A 173 31.12 8.27 -15.32
N GLY A 174 31.02 8.56 -16.62
CA GLY A 174 30.83 9.90 -17.16
C GLY A 174 29.38 10.18 -17.58
N LEU A 175 29.20 10.93 -18.67
CA LEU A 175 27.89 11.29 -19.23
C LEU A 175 27.66 10.55 -20.55
N ILE A 176 26.48 9.95 -20.70
CA ILE A 176 25.92 9.52 -21.99
C ILE A 176 24.56 10.18 -22.14
N ALA A 177 24.42 11.05 -23.14
CA ALA A 177 23.24 11.89 -23.32
C ALA A 177 22.72 11.91 -24.75
N SER A 178 21.41 12.07 -24.89
CA SER A 178 20.72 12.30 -26.16
C SER A 178 19.60 13.33 -25.97
N ALA A 179 19.50 14.35 -26.82
CA ALA A 179 18.36 15.27 -26.78
C ALA A 179 17.05 14.61 -27.26
N ASN A 180 17.15 13.47 -27.95
CA ASN A 180 16.02 12.71 -28.49
C ASN A 180 15.95 11.34 -27.80
N GLU A 181 16.41 10.28 -28.45
CA GLU A 181 16.39 8.93 -27.92
C GLU A 181 17.81 8.43 -27.62
N LEU A 182 18.00 7.81 -26.45
CA LEU A 182 19.18 7.00 -26.13
C LEU A 182 18.76 5.52 -26.12
N ASN A 183 19.17 4.79 -27.15
CA ASN A 183 18.91 3.38 -27.33
C ASN A 183 20.17 2.58 -26.95
N ILE A 184 20.11 1.81 -25.88
CA ILE A 184 21.22 0.97 -25.42
C ILE A 184 20.82 -0.49 -25.55
N ARG A 185 21.58 -1.24 -26.35
CA ARG A 185 21.47 -2.69 -26.49
C ARG A 185 22.73 -3.33 -25.93
N ASN A 186 22.67 -3.68 -24.66
CA ASN A 186 23.75 -4.30 -23.91
C ASN A 186 23.46 -5.79 -23.66
N GLN A 187 24.43 -6.69 -23.84
CA GLN A 187 24.19 -8.13 -23.71
C GLN A 187 24.47 -8.67 -22.29
N ASN A 188 25.56 -8.24 -21.66
CA ASN A 188 26.04 -8.81 -20.40
C ASN A 188 25.77 -7.88 -19.21
N SER A 189 26.52 -6.78 -19.10
CA SER A 189 26.46 -5.89 -17.92
C SER A 189 26.52 -4.42 -18.33
N LEU A 190 25.58 -3.63 -17.81
CA LEU A 190 25.59 -2.17 -17.87
C LEU A 190 25.84 -1.66 -16.45
N ASN A 191 27.01 -1.05 -16.23
CA ASN A 191 27.38 -0.45 -14.96
C ASN A 191 27.34 1.08 -15.09
N ASN A 192 26.35 1.71 -14.49
CA ASN A 192 26.20 3.16 -14.48
C ASN A 192 26.50 3.73 -13.08
N SER A 193 27.64 4.39 -12.96
CA SER A 193 28.00 5.25 -11.81
C SER A 193 27.96 6.74 -12.16
N GLY A 194 27.89 7.07 -13.45
CA GLY A 194 27.74 8.43 -13.97
C GLY A 194 26.28 8.78 -14.28
N GLN A 195 26.04 9.37 -15.44
CA GLN A 195 24.72 9.81 -15.90
C GLN A 195 24.37 9.21 -17.28
N LEU A 196 23.18 8.62 -17.36
CA LEU A 196 22.47 8.35 -18.62
C LEU A 196 21.28 9.28 -18.70
N ASN A 197 21.17 10.10 -19.76
CA ASN A 197 20.11 11.07 -19.90
C ASN A 197 19.55 11.12 -21.33
N ALA A 198 18.23 11.03 -21.48
CA ALA A 198 17.61 11.35 -22.76
C ALA A 198 16.16 11.83 -22.62
N ALA A 199 15.61 12.41 -23.68
CA ALA A 199 14.16 12.65 -23.74
C ALA A 199 13.40 11.31 -23.71
N ARG A 200 13.92 10.29 -24.40
CA ARG A 200 13.50 8.89 -24.28
C ARG A 200 14.69 7.95 -24.08
N LEU A 201 14.61 7.08 -23.08
CA LEU A 201 15.56 6.01 -22.79
C LEU A 201 14.93 4.66 -23.18
N ASP A 202 15.62 3.88 -24.00
CA ASP A 202 15.32 2.48 -24.29
C ASP A 202 16.56 1.63 -23.99
N VAL A 203 16.57 0.98 -22.84
CA VAL A 203 17.72 0.17 -22.38
C VAL A 203 17.34 -1.29 -22.35
N VAL A 204 18.07 -2.11 -23.09
CA VAL A 204 18.07 -3.57 -22.97
C VAL A 204 19.41 -4.00 -22.40
N SER A 205 19.41 -4.76 -21.31
CA SER A 205 20.65 -5.28 -20.69
C SER A 205 20.49 -6.70 -20.16
N GLY A 206 21.58 -7.47 -20.08
CA GLY A 206 21.60 -8.67 -19.25
C GLY A 206 21.42 -8.30 -17.78
N SER A 207 22.39 -7.59 -17.21
CA SER A 207 22.35 -7.00 -15.88
C SER A 207 22.51 -5.48 -15.96
N LEU A 208 21.73 -4.74 -15.19
CA LEU A 208 21.84 -3.29 -15.05
C LEU A 208 22.19 -2.97 -13.59
N SER A 209 23.41 -2.47 -13.35
CA SER A 209 23.79 -1.92 -12.06
C SER A 209 23.80 -0.40 -12.15
N ASN A 210 23.01 0.25 -11.31
CA ASN A 210 22.92 1.70 -11.22
C ASN A 210 23.29 2.19 -9.82
N THR A 211 24.32 3.02 -9.76
CA THR A 211 24.75 3.80 -8.59
C THR A 211 24.80 5.29 -8.89
N GLY A 212 24.64 5.66 -10.16
CA GLY A 212 24.53 7.04 -10.62
C GLY A 212 23.09 7.43 -10.94
N ARG A 213 22.90 8.16 -12.05
CA ARG A 213 21.57 8.62 -12.50
C ARG A 213 21.24 8.04 -13.87
N ILE A 214 20.01 7.54 -14.02
CA ILE A 214 19.37 7.20 -15.29
C ILE A 214 18.11 8.06 -15.36
N SER A 215 18.21 9.20 -16.04
CA SER A 215 17.17 10.23 -16.06
C SER A 215 16.49 10.34 -17.41
N GLN A 216 15.17 10.18 -17.46
CA GLN A 216 14.38 10.54 -18.63
C GLN A 216 13.84 11.96 -18.46
N THR A 217 13.99 12.81 -19.47
CA THR A 217 13.52 14.21 -19.43
C THR A 217 12.20 14.41 -20.18
N GLY A 218 11.85 13.52 -21.10
CA GLY A 218 10.57 13.54 -21.81
C GLY A 218 9.42 13.00 -20.96
N LEU A 219 8.18 13.28 -21.40
CA LEU A 219 6.94 12.84 -20.75
C LEU A 219 6.58 11.37 -20.99
N GLN A 220 7.36 10.65 -21.80
CA GLN A 220 7.13 9.23 -22.04
C GLN A 220 7.43 8.41 -20.78
N ASN A 221 6.93 7.18 -20.72
CA ASN A 221 7.34 6.24 -19.67
C ASN A 221 8.78 5.74 -19.90
N LEU A 222 9.48 5.39 -18.82
CA LEU A 222 10.86 4.88 -18.90
C LEU A 222 10.88 3.41 -19.36
N ALA A 223 11.59 3.11 -20.45
CA ALA A 223 11.76 1.74 -20.94
C ALA A 223 13.11 1.13 -20.52
N ILE A 224 13.06 0.14 -19.64
CA ILE A 224 14.23 -0.67 -19.25
C ILE A 224 13.81 -2.13 -19.28
N ASN A 225 14.47 -2.94 -20.09
CA ASN A 225 14.32 -4.40 -20.09
C ASN A 225 15.63 -5.04 -19.66
N ALA A 226 15.65 -5.63 -18.47
CA ALA A 226 16.83 -6.34 -17.98
C ALA A 226 16.50 -7.70 -17.38
N LYS A 227 17.49 -8.60 -17.36
CA LYS A 227 17.37 -9.84 -16.58
C LYS A 227 17.53 -9.55 -15.10
N GLN A 228 18.44 -8.68 -14.72
CA GLN A 228 18.64 -8.29 -13.32
C GLN A 228 18.82 -6.78 -13.27
N VAL A 229 18.24 -6.15 -12.25
CA VAL A 229 18.44 -4.73 -11.98
C VAL A 229 18.86 -4.57 -10.54
N ASP A 230 19.96 -3.85 -10.34
CA ASP A 230 20.48 -3.50 -9.03
C ASP A 230 20.68 -2.00 -8.96
N ASN A 231 19.75 -1.33 -8.27
CA ASN A 231 19.74 0.10 -8.04
C ASN A 231 20.10 0.37 -6.59
N ARG A 232 21.39 0.68 -6.35
CA ARG A 232 21.94 0.81 -5.00
C ARG A 232 22.67 2.13 -4.78
N ASN A 233 22.96 2.47 -3.53
CA ASN A 233 23.82 3.60 -3.13
C ASN A 233 23.37 4.95 -3.71
N GLN A 234 22.10 5.36 -3.51
CA GLN A 234 21.52 6.59 -4.08
C GLN A 234 21.36 6.57 -5.62
N GLY A 235 21.43 5.39 -6.23
CA GLY A 235 21.08 5.20 -7.63
C GLY A 235 19.66 5.72 -7.90
N LEU A 236 19.54 6.60 -8.90
CA LEU A 236 18.26 7.15 -9.35
C LEU A 236 17.91 6.60 -10.72
N MET A 237 16.70 6.06 -10.87
CA MET A 237 16.11 5.72 -12.16
C MET A 237 14.76 6.41 -12.33
N GLY A 238 14.55 7.08 -13.46
CA GLY A 238 13.28 7.74 -13.80
C GLY A 238 13.42 9.25 -13.98
N TYR A 239 12.50 10.04 -13.45
CA TYR A 239 12.46 11.48 -13.66
C TYR A 239 13.14 12.24 -12.51
N THR A 240 13.92 13.28 -12.84
CA THR A 240 14.39 14.30 -11.89
C THR A 240 13.41 15.47 -11.93
N PRO A 241 12.76 15.87 -10.82
CA PRO A 241 11.94 17.08 -10.81
C PRO A 241 12.70 18.27 -11.39
N ALA A 242 12.07 19.04 -12.29
CA ALA A 242 12.44 20.45 -12.43
C ALA A 242 12.23 21.09 -11.04
N ASP A 243 13.21 21.87 -10.57
CA ASP A 243 13.18 22.50 -9.25
C ASP A 243 11.78 22.98 -8.87
N ALA A 244 11.23 22.40 -7.81
CA ALA A 244 9.98 22.83 -7.21
C ALA A 244 10.20 24.21 -6.56
N GLY A 245 10.17 25.26 -7.37
CA GLY A 245 10.26 26.64 -6.95
C GLY A 245 9.03 27.42 -7.42
N GLY A 246 8.10 27.69 -6.49
CA GLY A 246 7.07 28.71 -6.69
C GLY A 246 5.66 28.35 -6.22
N GLY A 247 5.49 28.00 -4.94
CA GLY A 247 4.18 27.94 -4.29
C GLY A 247 4.16 28.81 -3.03
N ASN A 248 3.63 30.03 -3.15
CA ASN A 248 3.23 30.87 -2.01
C ASN A 248 2.18 30.10 -1.17
N ASN A 249 2.41 29.89 0.14
CA ASN A 249 1.67 30.61 1.19
C ASN A 249 2.18 30.29 2.62
N THR A 250 2.56 31.37 3.30
CA THR A 250 2.46 31.70 4.72
C THR A 250 2.10 30.63 5.77
N GLY A 251 3.01 30.43 6.73
CA GLY A 251 2.74 29.79 8.01
C GLY A 251 3.91 29.97 9.00
N SER A 252 3.73 30.88 9.95
CA SER A 252 4.63 31.26 11.05
C SER A 252 5.16 30.09 11.89
N GLY A 253 6.44 30.12 12.27
CA GLY A 253 7.02 29.24 13.29
C GLY A 253 8.53 29.38 13.47
N SER A 254 8.94 30.33 14.31
CA SER A 254 10.31 30.55 14.80
C SER A 254 10.91 29.29 15.46
N GLY A 255 12.18 28.97 15.14
CA GLY A 255 12.93 27.88 15.78
C GLY A 255 14.34 27.72 15.22
N ASN A 256 15.29 28.42 15.86
CA ASN A 256 16.72 28.52 15.55
C ASN A 256 17.48 27.18 15.62
N GLY A 257 18.35 26.88 14.64
CA GLY A 257 19.20 25.68 14.62
C GLY A 257 20.12 25.55 13.40
N SER A 258 21.23 26.29 13.41
CA SER A 258 22.44 26.13 12.58
C SER A 258 22.96 24.66 12.56
N GLY A 259 23.51 24.07 11.50
CA GLY A 259 23.92 24.57 10.19
C GLY A 259 24.60 23.49 9.33
N ASN A 260 25.01 23.93 8.12
CA ASN A 260 25.88 23.28 7.12
C ASN A 260 25.22 22.45 6.00
N SER A 261 24.74 23.14 4.96
CA SER A 261 24.52 22.57 3.62
C SER A 261 25.34 23.38 2.61
N GLY A 262 26.30 22.72 1.95
CA GLY A 262 27.19 23.32 0.98
C GLY A 262 26.54 23.50 -0.39
N SER A 263 26.42 24.77 -0.78
CA SER A 263 26.53 25.32 -2.15
C SER A 263 25.87 24.56 -3.32
N ASN A 264 24.68 25.04 -3.67
CA ASN A 264 24.02 24.96 -4.97
C ASN A 264 24.74 25.83 -6.02
N PRO A 265 25.13 25.34 -7.21
CA PRO A 265 25.53 26.19 -8.32
C PRO A 265 24.35 26.45 -9.27
N SER A 266 23.75 27.61 -9.05
CA SER A 266 22.97 28.47 -9.95
C SER A 266 23.06 28.20 -11.46
N SER A 267 21.88 28.12 -12.09
CA SER A 267 21.61 28.31 -13.51
C SER A 267 22.06 29.69 -14.02
N GLY A 268 22.81 29.75 -15.12
CA GLY A 268 22.99 30.98 -15.88
C GLY A 268 24.21 30.98 -16.80
N ASN A 269 24.03 30.63 -18.08
CA ASN A 269 24.67 31.27 -19.25
C ASN A 269 24.14 30.66 -20.57
N THR A 270 23.58 31.47 -21.47
CA THR A 270 22.91 31.07 -22.72
C THR A 270 23.75 31.28 -23.99
N THR A 271 25.05 30.98 -23.95
CA THR A 271 25.89 30.95 -25.16
C THR A 271 26.84 29.75 -25.16
N PRO A 272 26.93 28.94 -26.25
CA PRO A 272 27.82 27.78 -26.30
C PRO A 272 29.28 28.22 -26.26
N PRO A 273 30.13 27.67 -25.38
CA PRO A 273 31.55 27.96 -25.43
C PRO A 273 32.18 27.26 -26.65
N SER A 274 32.88 28.04 -27.48
CA SER A 274 33.74 27.56 -28.55
C SER A 274 35.21 27.75 -28.17
N SER A 275 35.79 26.85 -27.37
CA SER A 275 37.21 26.43 -27.41
C SER A 275 37.59 25.63 -26.16
N ALA A 276 38.58 24.75 -26.34
CA ALA A 276 38.97 23.70 -25.41
C ALA A 276 40.04 24.16 -24.40
N THR A 277 39.70 24.12 -23.11
CA THR A 277 40.64 23.87 -21.99
C THR A 277 39.87 23.26 -20.82
N GLY A 278 40.08 21.97 -20.54
CA GLY A 278 39.75 21.31 -19.27
C GLY A 278 38.25 21.06 -18.98
N GLY A 279 37.88 19.80 -18.73
CA GLY A 279 36.66 19.46 -17.99
C GLY A 279 35.33 19.94 -18.58
N GLY A 280 35.05 19.60 -19.85
CA GLY A 280 33.77 19.90 -20.49
C GLY A 280 32.63 19.02 -19.94
N SER A 281 32.04 19.44 -18.82
CA SER A 281 30.71 19.02 -18.41
C SER A 281 29.67 19.78 -19.24
N THR A 282 28.92 19.07 -20.06
CA THR A 282 27.72 19.60 -20.71
C THR A 282 26.53 19.18 -19.88
N THR A 283 26.08 20.06 -18.99
CA THR A 283 24.78 19.94 -18.33
C THR A 283 23.68 20.01 -19.38
N THR A 284 22.88 18.93 -19.45
CA THR A 284 21.58 18.80 -20.13
C THR A 284 21.51 19.15 -21.61
N ALA A 285 21.11 18.17 -22.43
CA ALA A 285 20.79 18.40 -23.83
C ALA A 285 19.57 19.34 -23.95
N PRO A 286 19.57 20.35 -24.85
CA PRO A 286 18.44 21.25 -25.02
C PRO A 286 17.18 20.50 -25.48
N ALA A 287 16.02 20.88 -24.95
CA ALA A 287 14.74 20.32 -25.37
C ALA A 287 14.49 20.56 -26.89
N PRO A 288 13.99 19.56 -27.64
CA PRO A 288 13.63 19.76 -29.04
C PRO A 288 12.55 20.85 -29.18
N ALA A 289 12.67 21.71 -30.20
CA ALA A 289 11.74 22.81 -30.47
C ALA A 289 10.33 22.37 -30.91
N THR A 290 10.12 21.07 -31.12
CA THR A 290 8.83 20.44 -31.45
C THR A 290 8.70 19.11 -30.71
N PRO A 291 7.65 18.89 -29.88
CA PRO A 291 7.47 17.63 -29.17
C PRO A 291 7.20 16.49 -30.16
N THR A 292 8.10 15.52 -30.25
CA THR A 292 7.84 14.26 -30.94
C THR A 292 7.00 13.35 -30.03
N THR A 293 5.86 12.88 -30.50
CA THR A 293 5.08 11.84 -29.80
C THR A 293 5.81 10.51 -29.90
N LEU A 294 6.43 10.09 -28.80
CA LEU A 294 7.14 8.81 -28.69
C LEU A 294 6.32 7.87 -27.77
N ALA A 295 6.38 6.56 -28.03
CA ALA A 295 5.63 5.56 -27.26
C ALA A 295 6.09 5.48 -25.80
N ASP A 296 5.14 5.16 -24.92
CA ASP A 296 5.39 4.90 -23.51
C ASP A 296 6.32 3.69 -23.30
N GLY A 297 7.31 3.82 -22.43
CA GLY A 297 8.12 2.72 -21.89
C GLY A 297 7.55 1.95 -20.69
N GLN A 298 8.25 0.88 -20.30
CA GLN A 298 7.99 0.07 -19.11
C GLN A 298 9.34 -0.40 -18.54
N ILE A 299 9.50 -0.42 -17.22
CA ILE A 299 10.60 -1.15 -16.59
C ILE A 299 10.16 -2.61 -16.42
N THR A 300 10.77 -3.51 -17.18
CA THR A 300 10.57 -4.96 -17.07
C THR A 300 11.85 -5.60 -16.57
N VAL A 301 11.75 -6.29 -15.44
CA VAL A 301 12.82 -7.09 -14.86
C VAL A 301 12.39 -8.54 -14.85
N SER A 302 13.06 -9.37 -15.66
CA SER A 302 12.69 -10.79 -15.78
C SER A 302 13.24 -11.66 -14.64
N GLY A 303 14.29 -11.19 -13.97
CA GLY A 303 14.85 -11.76 -12.74
C GLY A 303 14.54 -10.89 -11.53
N SER A 304 15.50 -10.74 -10.62
CA SER A 304 15.34 -9.96 -9.39
C SER A 304 15.59 -8.47 -9.65
N LEU A 305 14.77 -7.64 -9.01
CA LEU A 305 15.00 -6.21 -8.87
C LEU A 305 15.41 -5.91 -7.42
N LEU A 306 16.62 -5.39 -7.24
CA LEU A 306 17.11 -4.88 -5.96
C LEU A 306 17.10 -3.35 -6.00
N ASN A 307 16.32 -2.74 -5.13
CA ASN A 307 16.26 -1.30 -4.90
C ASN A 307 16.65 -0.99 -3.44
N ASP A 308 17.94 -1.15 -3.13
CA ASP A 308 18.50 -0.95 -1.79
C ASP A 308 19.10 0.46 -1.67
N LYS A 309 18.45 1.34 -0.89
CA LYS A 309 18.81 2.77 -0.78
C LYS A 309 18.80 3.51 -2.13
N GLY A 310 18.16 2.95 -3.15
CA GLY A 310 17.94 3.54 -4.47
C GLY A 310 16.55 4.16 -4.60
N GLN A 311 16.36 4.99 -5.61
CA GLN A 311 15.05 5.56 -5.95
C GLN A 311 14.67 5.17 -7.38
N ILE A 312 13.45 4.68 -7.54
CA ILE A 312 12.81 4.52 -8.84
C ILE A 312 11.55 5.40 -8.82
N THR A 313 11.67 6.59 -9.40
CA THR A 313 10.63 7.64 -9.33
C THR A 313 10.28 8.11 -10.72
N ALA A 314 9.01 8.08 -11.09
CA ALA A 314 8.65 8.38 -12.48
C ALA A 314 7.30 9.07 -12.66
N ASN A 315 7.14 10.25 -12.04
CA ASN A 315 6.02 11.19 -12.24
C ASN A 315 4.60 10.55 -12.33
N GLY A 316 4.37 9.38 -11.74
CA GLY A 316 3.10 8.67 -11.82
C GLY A 316 2.78 8.01 -13.18
N GLU A 317 3.72 7.89 -14.11
CA GLU A 317 3.48 7.34 -15.45
C GLU A 317 4.24 6.02 -15.73
N THR A 318 5.33 5.69 -15.02
CA THR A 318 6.06 4.43 -15.29
C THR A 318 5.41 3.20 -14.66
N ASN A 319 5.30 2.15 -15.49
CA ASN A 319 4.93 0.81 -15.07
C ASN A 319 6.18 -0.02 -14.75
N LEU A 320 6.16 -0.73 -13.62
CA LEU A 320 7.21 -1.68 -13.23
C LEU A 320 6.64 -3.10 -13.22
N ASN A 321 7.29 -4.02 -13.94
CA ASN A 321 7.00 -5.45 -13.93
C ASN A 321 8.24 -6.23 -13.44
N ALA A 322 8.22 -6.69 -12.19
CA ALA A 322 9.27 -7.50 -11.59
C ALA A 322 8.83 -8.96 -11.49
N ARG A 323 9.37 -9.84 -12.35
CA ARG A 323 8.80 -11.19 -12.55
C ARG A 323 9.33 -12.28 -11.63
N ASN A 324 10.45 -12.04 -10.95
CA ASN A 324 11.11 -13.03 -10.09
C ASN A 324 11.56 -12.40 -8.77
N GLY A 325 10.64 -11.69 -8.12
CA GLY A 325 10.81 -11.03 -6.85
C GLY A 325 11.32 -9.59 -6.95
N LEU A 326 11.12 -8.87 -5.86
CA LEU A 326 11.48 -7.47 -5.69
C LEU A 326 11.95 -7.25 -4.25
N VAL A 327 13.12 -6.63 -4.08
CA VAL A 327 13.57 -6.11 -2.79
C VAL A 327 13.57 -4.59 -2.88
N ASN A 328 12.80 -3.94 -2.02
CA ASN A 328 12.73 -2.50 -1.90
C ASN A 328 12.98 -2.08 -0.44
N GLN A 329 14.09 -1.41 -0.20
CA GLN A 329 14.43 -0.83 1.11
C GLN A 329 14.50 0.70 1.06
N ALA A 330 13.89 1.29 0.01
CA ALA A 330 13.93 2.71 -0.24
C ALA A 330 12.61 3.15 -0.90
N GLN A 331 12.62 3.85 -2.03
CA GLN A 331 11.40 4.43 -2.61
C GLN A 331 11.13 3.96 -4.03
N LEU A 332 9.90 3.50 -4.25
CA LEU A 332 9.29 3.30 -5.57
C LEU A 332 8.07 4.23 -5.70
N ASN A 333 8.02 5.05 -6.76
CA ASN A 333 6.87 5.87 -7.11
C ASN A 333 6.48 5.62 -8.57
N LEU A 334 5.36 4.94 -8.77
CA LEU A 334 4.99 4.26 -10.00
C LEU A 334 3.55 4.59 -10.44
N ASN A 335 3.24 4.38 -11.71
CA ASN A 335 1.86 4.29 -12.19
C ASN A 335 1.29 2.92 -11.82
N GLN A 336 1.89 1.87 -12.37
CA GLN A 336 1.49 0.49 -12.11
C GLN A 336 2.67 -0.32 -11.58
N LEU A 337 2.42 -1.12 -10.55
CA LEU A 337 3.34 -2.12 -10.06
C LEU A 337 2.76 -3.51 -10.32
N HIS A 338 3.50 -4.36 -11.01
CA HIS A 338 3.25 -5.79 -11.09
C HIS A 338 4.46 -6.55 -10.54
N VAL A 339 4.24 -7.40 -9.55
CA VAL A 339 5.29 -8.24 -8.96
C VAL A 339 4.86 -9.69 -9.04
N SER A 340 5.75 -10.55 -9.51
CA SER A 340 5.63 -12.00 -9.38
C SER A 340 6.91 -12.65 -8.87
N GLY A 341 6.83 -13.86 -8.32
CA GLY A 341 7.98 -14.66 -7.86
C GLY A 341 7.89 -15.04 -6.38
N ASP A 342 9.01 -15.45 -5.79
CA ASP A 342 8.97 -16.01 -4.43
C ASP A 342 8.83 -14.94 -3.34
N LEU A 343 9.43 -13.77 -3.52
CA LEU A 343 9.55 -12.76 -2.46
C LEU A 343 9.33 -11.34 -2.99
N LEU A 344 8.41 -10.62 -2.35
CA LEU A 344 8.44 -9.16 -2.27
C LEU A 344 8.90 -8.77 -0.86
N ASP A 345 10.12 -8.26 -0.74
CA ASP A 345 10.66 -7.70 0.50
C ASP A 345 10.59 -6.17 0.44
N ASN A 346 9.65 -5.60 1.15
CA ASN A 346 9.45 -4.16 1.28
C ASN A 346 9.77 -3.66 2.70
N ARG A 347 10.64 -4.35 3.45
CA ARG A 347 10.98 -3.94 4.81
C ARG A 347 11.62 -2.57 4.83
N SER A 348 11.07 -1.67 5.65
CA SER A 348 11.49 -0.24 5.74
C SER A 348 11.42 0.53 4.41
N GLY A 349 10.89 -0.09 3.35
CA GLY A 349 10.70 0.51 2.04
C GLY A 349 9.34 1.18 1.91
N VAL A 350 9.24 2.10 0.96
CA VAL A 350 8.01 2.78 0.55
C VAL A 350 7.73 2.45 -0.90
N ILE A 351 6.55 1.91 -1.15
CA ILE A 351 5.99 1.69 -2.47
C ILE A 351 4.75 2.57 -2.59
N HIS A 352 4.76 3.45 -3.57
CA HIS A 352 3.62 4.23 -3.99
C HIS A 352 3.31 3.92 -5.45
N ALA A 353 2.06 3.54 -5.73
CA ALA A 353 1.59 3.30 -7.09
C ALA A 353 0.20 3.91 -7.31
N LYS A 354 -0.20 4.14 -8.55
CA LYS A 354 -1.63 4.34 -8.84
C LYS A 354 -2.40 3.04 -8.67
N SER A 355 -1.88 1.95 -9.25
CA SER A 355 -2.38 0.59 -9.09
C SER A 355 -1.25 -0.39 -8.82
N ALA A 356 -1.48 -1.37 -7.95
CA ALA A 356 -0.50 -2.41 -7.66
C ALA A 356 -1.14 -3.80 -7.65
N ASP A 357 -0.43 -4.75 -8.25
CA ASP A 357 -0.80 -6.15 -8.36
C ASP A 357 0.41 -7.01 -7.96
N ILE A 358 0.37 -7.53 -6.74
CA ILE A 358 1.45 -8.24 -6.09
C ILE A 358 1.06 -9.70 -6.01
N ARG A 359 1.73 -10.56 -6.78
CA ARG A 359 1.52 -12.01 -6.82
C ARG A 359 2.80 -12.77 -6.46
N SER A 360 3.11 -12.84 -5.17
CA SER A 360 4.35 -13.48 -4.68
C SER A 360 4.07 -14.68 -3.77
N HIS A 361 5.06 -15.53 -3.50
CA HIS A 361 4.87 -16.53 -2.44
C HIS A 361 4.80 -15.84 -1.07
N THR A 362 5.76 -14.97 -0.77
CA THR A 362 5.83 -14.18 0.47
C THR A 362 5.91 -12.68 0.18
N LEU A 363 5.07 -11.91 0.86
CA LEU A 363 5.21 -10.47 1.03
C LEU A 363 5.69 -10.18 2.44
N ASP A 364 6.88 -9.60 2.58
CA ASP A 364 7.39 -9.05 3.83
C ASP A 364 7.34 -7.52 3.78
N ASN A 365 6.35 -6.94 4.45
CA ASN A 365 6.14 -5.49 4.54
C ASN A 365 6.40 -4.97 5.96
N ARG A 366 7.22 -5.67 6.77
CA ARG A 366 7.45 -5.27 8.16
C ARG A 366 8.12 -3.90 8.25
N GLY A 367 7.50 -2.98 9.00
CA GLY A 367 7.95 -1.59 9.10
C GLY A 367 7.99 -0.83 7.76
N GLY A 368 7.44 -1.40 6.69
CA GLY A 368 7.38 -0.82 5.35
C GLY A 368 6.01 -0.21 5.07
N GLN A 369 5.89 0.45 3.92
CA GLN A 369 4.64 1.00 3.43
C GLN A 369 4.41 0.61 1.98
N ILE A 370 3.22 0.09 1.69
CA ILE A 370 2.68 -0.10 0.34
C ILE A 370 1.40 0.72 0.24
N SER A 371 1.34 1.60 -0.75
CA SER A 371 0.19 2.47 -0.97
C SER A 371 -0.22 2.50 -2.44
N SER A 372 -1.52 2.44 -2.69
CA SER A 372 -2.11 2.73 -3.99
C SER A 372 -3.11 3.88 -3.96
N THR A 373 -3.25 4.64 -5.04
CA THR A 373 -4.29 5.68 -5.15
C THR A 373 -5.60 5.17 -5.76
N ASP A 374 -5.59 3.98 -6.36
CA ASP A 374 -6.77 3.38 -6.97
C ASP A 374 -6.98 1.93 -6.51
N THR A 375 -6.24 0.98 -7.07
CA THR A 375 -6.45 -0.45 -6.77
C THR A 375 -5.20 -1.10 -6.20
N LEU A 376 -5.37 -1.93 -5.17
CA LEU A 376 -4.31 -2.76 -4.61
C LEU A 376 -4.77 -4.21 -4.55
N SER A 377 -4.18 -5.06 -5.36
CA SER A 377 -4.38 -6.51 -5.33
C SER A 377 -3.12 -7.18 -4.76
N VAL A 378 -3.29 -7.96 -3.71
CA VAL A 378 -2.23 -8.77 -3.11
C VAL A 378 -2.69 -10.22 -3.13
N ASN A 379 -1.92 -11.10 -3.75
CA ASN A 379 -2.22 -12.52 -3.84
C ASN A 379 -0.96 -13.32 -3.49
N ASN A 380 -0.87 -13.74 -2.23
CA ASN A 380 0.30 -14.42 -1.71
C ASN A 380 -0.04 -15.71 -0.94
N GLN A 381 0.98 -16.48 -0.57
CA GLN A 381 0.80 -17.52 0.45
C GLN A 381 0.94 -16.92 1.85
N ARG A 382 1.93 -16.06 2.07
CA ARG A 382 2.13 -15.35 3.33
C ARG A 382 2.29 -13.86 3.09
N THR A 383 1.58 -13.07 3.90
CA THR A 383 1.79 -11.62 3.99
C THR A 383 2.11 -11.27 5.44
N ASP A 384 3.29 -10.70 5.68
CA ASP A 384 3.74 -10.21 6.98
C ASP A 384 3.77 -8.68 6.95
N ASN A 385 2.77 -8.05 7.58
CA ASN A 385 2.57 -6.60 7.66
C ASN A 385 2.83 -6.06 9.07
N ARG A 386 3.63 -6.74 9.89
CA ARG A 386 3.87 -6.32 11.27
C ARG A 386 4.57 -4.97 11.36
N GLY A 387 3.96 -4.03 12.07
CA GLY A 387 4.40 -2.63 12.13
C GLY A 387 4.45 -1.92 10.77
N GLY A 388 3.92 -2.55 9.71
CA GLY A 388 3.87 -2.02 8.35
C GLY A 388 2.52 -1.41 8.00
N GLN A 389 2.43 -0.83 6.82
CA GLN A 389 1.21 -0.21 6.29
C GLN A 389 0.90 -0.74 4.88
N ILE A 390 -0.32 -1.20 4.66
CA ILE A 390 -0.89 -1.59 3.35
C ILE A 390 -2.13 -0.73 3.12
N LEU A 391 -2.06 0.19 2.18
CA LEU A 391 -3.03 1.28 2.02
C LEU A 391 -3.55 1.35 0.58
N SER A 392 -4.84 1.60 0.40
CA SER A 392 -5.43 1.98 -0.87
C SER A 392 -6.38 3.16 -0.70
N ALA A 393 -6.30 4.18 -1.56
CA ALA A 393 -7.23 5.30 -1.50
C ALA A 393 -8.64 4.91 -2.00
N ASN A 394 -8.80 3.87 -2.83
CA ASN A 394 -10.11 3.35 -3.23
C ASN A 394 -10.30 1.90 -2.75
N GLN A 395 -9.81 0.91 -3.49
CA GLN A 395 -10.10 -0.51 -3.23
C GLN A 395 -8.82 -1.30 -2.97
N ALA A 396 -8.89 -2.22 -2.01
CA ALA A 396 -7.86 -3.22 -1.77
C ALA A 396 -8.46 -4.62 -1.63
N ASP A 397 -7.87 -5.58 -2.34
CA ASP A 397 -8.20 -7.00 -2.26
C ASP A 397 -6.94 -7.77 -1.83
N LEU A 398 -6.98 -8.35 -0.63
CA LEU A 398 -5.87 -9.11 -0.04
C LEU A 398 -6.24 -10.59 0.05
N TYR A 399 -5.56 -11.40 -0.74
CA TYR A 399 -5.63 -12.86 -0.73
C TYR A 399 -4.33 -13.40 -0.16
N SER A 400 -4.37 -14.09 0.98
CA SER A 400 -3.18 -14.68 1.60
C SER A 400 -3.56 -15.92 2.40
N ASN A 401 -2.83 -17.03 2.34
CA ASN A 401 -3.14 -18.15 3.26
C ASN A 401 -2.96 -17.71 4.73
N ILE A 402 -1.85 -17.01 5.01
CA ILE A 402 -1.58 -16.40 6.32
C ILE A 402 -1.35 -14.90 6.13
N LEU A 403 -2.15 -14.09 6.83
CA LEU A 403 -1.99 -12.64 6.91
C LEU A 403 -1.70 -12.23 8.34
N ASP A 404 -0.47 -11.77 8.59
CA ASP A 404 -0.01 -11.28 9.89
C ASP A 404 0.01 -9.75 9.87
N ASN A 405 -0.95 -9.14 10.56
CA ASN A 405 -1.12 -7.69 10.71
C ASN A 405 -0.92 -7.25 12.17
N GLN A 406 -0.19 -8.01 12.98
CA GLN A 406 0.02 -7.68 14.38
C GLN A 406 1.04 -6.53 14.58
N ASP A 407 1.35 -6.19 15.84
CA ASP A 407 2.41 -5.24 16.21
C ASP A 407 2.28 -3.85 15.55
N GLN A 408 1.11 -3.21 15.66
CA GLN A 408 0.80 -1.92 15.02
C GLN A 408 0.76 -1.98 13.48
N GLY A 409 0.54 -3.16 12.90
CA GLY A 409 0.24 -3.31 11.49
C GLY A 409 -1.05 -2.58 11.10
N GLY A 410 -1.02 -1.87 9.98
CA GLY A 410 -2.16 -1.15 9.41
C GLY A 410 -2.53 -1.65 8.03
N ILE A 411 -3.81 -1.99 7.84
CA ILE A 411 -4.41 -2.27 6.54
C ILE A 411 -5.61 -1.33 6.36
N ALA A 412 -5.63 -0.55 5.28
CA ALA A 412 -6.74 0.37 5.04
C ALA A 412 -7.12 0.52 3.56
N ALA A 413 -8.43 0.68 3.31
CA ALA A 413 -8.95 1.12 2.01
C ALA A 413 -9.95 2.28 2.17
N GLY A 414 -9.87 3.30 1.31
CA GLY A 414 -10.80 4.44 1.36
C GLY A 414 -12.25 4.09 0.97
N LYS A 415 -12.47 2.98 0.26
CA LYS A 415 -13.79 2.45 -0.09
C LYS A 415 -13.94 1.00 0.39
N ALA A 416 -13.68 0.03 -0.48
CA ALA A 416 -13.87 -1.38 -0.20
C ALA A 416 -12.54 -2.07 0.13
N LEU A 417 -12.55 -2.87 1.20
CA LEU A 417 -11.46 -3.74 1.60
C LEU A 417 -11.98 -5.18 1.67
N ALA A 418 -11.46 -6.04 0.81
CA ALA A 418 -11.69 -7.48 0.87
C ALA A 418 -10.43 -8.19 1.38
N ILE A 419 -10.57 -8.99 2.43
CA ILE A 419 -9.51 -9.83 2.97
C ILE A 419 -10.00 -11.28 2.92
N THR A 420 -9.26 -12.12 2.21
CA THR A 420 -9.48 -13.57 2.20
C THR A 420 -8.20 -14.26 2.67
N ALA A 421 -8.26 -14.89 3.84
CA ALA A 421 -7.14 -15.63 4.40
C ALA A 421 -7.54 -16.83 5.24
N ASP A 422 -6.80 -17.95 5.20
CA ASP A 422 -7.09 -19.07 6.13
C ASP A 422 -6.90 -18.63 7.58
N GLY A 423 -5.80 -17.90 7.85
CA GLY A 423 -5.52 -17.27 9.12
C GLY A 423 -5.25 -15.77 8.98
N LEU A 424 -6.05 -14.95 9.67
CA LEU A 424 -5.79 -13.53 9.88
C LEU A 424 -5.43 -13.27 11.35
N ASP A 425 -4.21 -12.78 11.59
CA ASP A 425 -3.77 -12.28 12.88
C ASP A 425 -3.74 -10.75 12.86
N ASN A 426 -4.70 -10.11 13.53
CA ASN A 426 -4.83 -8.66 13.66
C ASN A 426 -4.57 -8.19 15.10
N ARG A 427 -3.78 -8.94 15.88
CA ARG A 427 -3.54 -8.59 17.29
C ARG A 427 -2.75 -7.31 17.44
N ASN A 428 -3.27 -6.33 18.19
CA ASN A 428 -2.67 -4.99 18.26
C ASN A 428 -2.50 -4.33 16.86
N GLY A 429 -3.27 -4.78 15.87
CA GLY A 429 -3.30 -4.26 14.52
C GLY A 429 -4.59 -3.47 14.24
N THR A 430 -4.62 -2.82 13.08
CA THR A 430 -5.76 -2.04 12.61
C THR A 430 -6.14 -2.43 11.19
N VAL A 431 -7.43 -2.69 10.97
CA VAL A 431 -8.03 -2.93 9.65
C VAL A 431 -9.19 -1.95 9.45
N VAL A 432 -9.12 -1.13 8.40
CA VAL A 432 -10.11 -0.06 8.16
C VAL A 432 -10.62 -0.05 6.72
N ALA A 433 -11.92 0.10 6.54
CA ALA A 433 -12.52 0.39 5.24
C ALA A 433 -13.42 1.63 5.33
N GLY A 434 -13.33 2.56 4.39
CA GLY A 434 -14.20 3.73 4.38
C GLY A 434 -15.67 3.40 4.10
N GLN A 435 -15.94 2.29 3.40
CA GLN A 435 -17.28 1.80 3.09
C GLN A 435 -17.46 0.36 3.57
N THR A 436 -17.00 -0.62 2.80
CA THR A 436 -17.27 -2.03 3.05
C THR A 436 -16.00 -2.77 3.42
N LEU A 437 -16.02 -3.44 4.57
CA LEU A 437 -15.03 -4.44 4.97
C LEU A 437 -15.63 -5.84 4.82
N SER A 438 -15.00 -6.68 3.99
CA SER A 438 -15.33 -8.09 3.86
C SER A 438 -14.13 -8.93 4.31
N VAL A 439 -14.30 -9.76 5.34
CA VAL A 439 -13.24 -10.65 5.83
C VAL A 439 -13.72 -12.09 5.79
N THR A 440 -13.02 -12.92 5.04
CA THR A 440 -13.29 -14.36 4.93
C THR A 440 -12.07 -15.12 5.39
N GLY A 441 -12.25 -16.04 6.34
CA GLY A 441 -11.15 -16.89 6.79
C GLY A 441 -11.50 -17.92 7.81
N ARG A 442 -10.73 -19.00 7.92
CA ARG A 442 -11.04 -20.07 8.89
C ARG A 442 -10.83 -19.60 10.32
N ARG A 443 -9.74 -18.88 10.59
CA ARG A 443 -9.44 -18.30 11.91
C ARG A 443 -9.10 -16.82 11.81
N ILE A 444 -9.80 -16.01 12.59
CA ILE A 444 -9.56 -14.57 12.73
C ILE A 444 -9.24 -14.27 14.19
N ASP A 445 -8.06 -13.70 14.45
CA ASP A 445 -7.62 -13.26 15.78
C ASP A 445 -7.53 -11.73 15.79
N ASN A 446 -8.50 -11.09 16.43
CA ASN A 446 -8.62 -9.63 16.58
C ASN A 446 -8.33 -9.18 18.03
N ARG A 447 -7.62 -9.98 18.83
CA ARG A 447 -7.38 -9.62 20.24
C ARG A 447 -6.57 -8.34 20.37
N SER A 448 -7.08 -7.38 21.15
CA SER A 448 -6.49 -6.03 21.27
C SER A 448 -6.32 -5.30 19.92
N GLY A 449 -6.92 -5.80 18.84
CA GLY A 449 -6.93 -5.19 17.51
C GLY A 449 -8.24 -4.46 17.23
N SER A 450 -8.28 -3.78 16.08
CA SER A 450 -9.46 -3.05 15.62
C SER A 450 -9.82 -3.40 14.18
N MET A 451 -11.11 -3.57 13.92
CA MET A 451 -11.70 -3.63 12.59
C MET A 451 -12.85 -2.62 12.50
N ASP A 452 -12.75 -1.64 11.59
CA ASP A 452 -13.69 -0.53 11.48
C ASP A 452 -14.13 -0.28 10.03
N ALA A 453 -15.44 -0.19 9.80
CA ALA A 453 -15.98 0.20 8.50
C ALA A 453 -17.37 0.86 8.58
N ALA A 454 -17.90 1.33 7.45
CA ALA A 454 -19.32 1.67 7.39
C ALA A 454 -20.18 0.40 7.48
N GLY A 455 -19.89 -0.60 6.64
CA GLY A 455 -20.47 -1.94 6.71
C GLY A 455 -19.38 -3.00 6.81
N THR A 456 -19.58 -3.99 7.68
CA THR A 456 -18.63 -5.09 7.91
C THR A 456 -19.34 -6.42 7.75
N SER A 457 -18.76 -7.32 6.94
CA SER A 457 -19.16 -8.72 6.83
C SER A 457 -17.97 -9.62 7.13
N ILE A 458 -18.14 -10.54 8.08
CA ILE A 458 -17.11 -11.50 8.49
C ILE A 458 -17.68 -12.91 8.29
N SER A 459 -16.96 -13.75 7.55
CA SER A 459 -17.27 -15.17 7.40
C SER A 459 -16.10 -16.01 7.92
N THR A 460 -16.34 -16.81 8.95
CA THR A 460 -15.28 -17.57 9.61
C THR A 460 -15.73 -18.86 10.29
N GLU A 461 -14.78 -19.71 10.67
CA GLU A 461 -15.05 -20.80 11.62
C GLU A 461 -14.86 -20.30 13.05
N ASN A 462 -13.77 -19.57 13.31
CA ASN A 462 -13.39 -19.13 14.65
C ASN A 462 -12.98 -17.65 14.66
N LEU A 463 -13.75 -16.84 15.39
CA LEU A 463 -13.47 -15.44 15.65
C LEU A 463 -13.05 -15.23 17.11
N ASP A 464 -11.82 -14.77 17.34
CA ASP A 464 -11.37 -14.31 18.64
C ASP A 464 -11.27 -12.78 18.67
N ASN A 465 -12.28 -12.14 19.26
CA ASN A 465 -12.34 -10.69 19.48
C ASN A 465 -12.10 -10.33 20.96
N SER A 466 -11.45 -11.21 21.73
CA SER A 466 -11.29 -11.01 23.17
C SER A 466 -10.22 -9.97 23.53
N ASN A 467 -10.11 -9.65 24.82
CA ASN A 467 -9.02 -8.82 25.37
C ASN A 467 -8.92 -7.44 24.69
N LYS A 468 -9.97 -6.63 24.77
CA LYS A 468 -10.07 -5.30 24.15
C LYS A 468 -10.06 -5.31 22.61
N GLY A 469 -10.33 -6.46 21.99
CA GLY A 469 -10.62 -6.52 20.55
C GLY A 469 -11.89 -5.73 20.24
N ALA A 470 -11.89 -5.02 19.12
CA ALA A 470 -13.03 -4.23 18.68
C ALA A 470 -13.36 -4.47 17.20
N ILE A 471 -14.64 -4.73 16.92
CA ILE A 471 -15.20 -4.80 15.57
C ILE A 471 -16.41 -3.85 15.54
N ARG A 472 -16.30 -2.79 14.75
CA ARG A 472 -17.26 -1.68 14.76
C ARG A 472 -17.72 -1.31 13.36
N SER A 473 -19.02 -1.10 13.23
CA SER A 473 -19.66 -0.66 11.99
C SER A 473 -20.57 0.55 12.21
N ASN A 474 -20.70 1.42 11.20
CA ASN A 474 -21.67 2.52 11.25
C ASN A 474 -23.06 2.14 10.71
N GLN A 475 -23.17 1.11 9.86
CA GLN A 475 -24.40 0.71 9.17
C GLN A 475 -24.78 -0.72 9.51
N THR A 476 -23.92 -1.68 9.19
CA THR A 476 -24.18 -3.11 9.39
C THR A 476 -22.94 -3.83 9.90
N LEU A 477 -23.12 -4.67 10.90
CA LEU A 477 -22.14 -5.68 11.30
C LEU A 477 -22.78 -7.05 11.12
N HIS A 478 -22.32 -7.80 10.13
CA HIS A 478 -22.74 -9.18 9.91
C HIS A 478 -21.58 -10.13 10.18
N ILE A 479 -21.78 -11.08 11.08
CA ILE A 479 -20.81 -12.11 11.43
C ILE A 479 -21.45 -13.47 11.22
N ASN A 480 -20.91 -14.21 10.27
CA ASN A 480 -21.20 -15.61 10.04
C ASN A 480 -20.03 -16.43 10.60
N ALA A 481 -20.24 -17.10 11.72
CA ALA A 481 -19.25 -17.93 12.38
C ALA A 481 -19.80 -19.34 12.60
N SER A 482 -19.12 -20.39 12.12
CA SER A 482 -19.64 -21.76 12.23
C SER A 482 -19.18 -22.51 13.49
N GLY A 483 -18.06 -22.13 14.10
CA GLY A 483 -17.48 -22.78 15.28
C GLY A 483 -17.66 -21.96 16.55
N SER A 484 -16.80 -20.94 16.73
CA SER A 484 -16.78 -20.13 17.94
C SER A 484 -16.65 -18.63 17.67
N LEU A 485 -17.32 -17.85 18.51
CA LEU A 485 -17.16 -16.41 18.62
C LEU A 485 -16.80 -16.09 20.07
N ASN A 486 -15.55 -15.71 20.31
CA ASN A 486 -15.07 -15.27 21.61
C ASN A 486 -15.00 -13.75 21.64
N ASN A 487 -15.95 -13.11 22.31
CA ASN A 487 -16.00 -11.66 22.54
C ASN A 487 -15.67 -11.28 23.98
N ARG A 488 -14.88 -12.11 24.69
CA ARG A 488 -14.59 -11.88 26.10
C ARG A 488 -13.80 -10.58 26.32
N ASN A 489 -14.33 -9.66 27.12
CA ASN A 489 -13.76 -8.31 27.29
C ASN A 489 -13.54 -7.58 25.94
N GLY A 490 -14.31 -7.94 24.91
CA GLY A 490 -14.27 -7.38 23.57
C GLY A 490 -15.51 -6.55 23.25
N GLN A 491 -15.51 -5.91 22.08
CA GLN A 491 -16.62 -5.13 21.58
C GLN A 491 -17.01 -5.58 20.17
N LEU A 492 -18.28 -5.95 20.01
CA LEU A 492 -18.96 -6.04 18.72
C LEU A 492 -20.05 -4.97 18.71
N SER A 493 -19.97 -4.00 17.79
CA SER A 493 -20.99 -2.95 17.73
C SER A 493 -21.31 -2.45 16.34
N SER A 494 -22.58 -2.10 16.13
CA SER A 494 -23.04 -1.40 14.94
C SER A 494 -23.93 -0.22 15.33
N ALA A 495 -23.75 0.95 14.72
CA ALA A 495 -24.71 2.05 14.89
C ALA A 495 -26.06 1.76 14.20
N GLY A 496 -26.08 0.85 13.22
CA GLY A 496 -27.30 0.33 12.59
C GLY A 496 -27.59 -1.10 13.04
N GLN A 497 -27.60 -2.05 12.10
CA GLN A 497 -27.95 -3.45 12.36
C GLN A 497 -26.72 -4.28 12.79
N LEU A 498 -26.93 -5.24 13.69
CA LEU A 498 -25.98 -6.28 14.04
C LEU A 498 -26.61 -7.66 13.84
N ASP A 499 -25.94 -8.57 13.14
CA ASP A 499 -26.40 -9.94 12.92
C ASP A 499 -25.24 -10.93 13.14
N ILE A 500 -25.41 -11.86 14.07
CA ILE A 500 -24.49 -12.96 14.37
C ILE A 500 -25.22 -14.27 14.09
N ASN A 501 -24.71 -15.08 13.16
CA ASN A 501 -25.31 -16.36 12.81
C ASN A 501 -24.28 -17.38 12.29
N ASP A 502 -24.76 -18.57 11.93
CA ASP A 502 -23.97 -19.68 11.39
C ASP A 502 -24.62 -20.35 10.17
N ASP A 503 -25.36 -19.58 9.37
CA ASP A 503 -26.27 -20.04 8.30
C ASP A 503 -27.25 -21.14 8.73
N ALA A 504 -27.80 -21.00 9.94
CA ALA A 504 -28.76 -21.95 10.51
C ALA A 504 -28.21 -23.38 10.71
N ARG A 505 -26.89 -23.52 10.87
CA ARG A 505 -26.26 -24.79 11.26
C ARG A 505 -26.42 -25.09 12.74
N GLN A 506 -26.68 -24.09 13.57
CA GLN A 506 -26.87 -24.22 15.02
C GLN A 506 -25.68 -24.89 15.72
N THR A 507 -24.47 -24.57 15.28
CA THR A 507 -23.19 -25.06 15.82
C THR A 507 -22.45 -24.00 16.62
N LEU A 508 -22.69 -22.71 16.34
CA LEU A 508 -21.95 -21.58 16.90
C LEU A 508 -22.05 -21.47 18.43
N ALA A 509 -20.91 -21.39 19.10
CA ALA A 509 -20.82 -20.97 20.50
C ALA A 509 -20.40 -19.49 20.60
N VAL A 510 -21.19 -18.67 21.29
CA VAL A 510 -20.88 -17.26 21.57
C VAL A 510 -20.51 -17.07 23.04
N ASP A 511 -19.31 -16.57 23.32
CA ASP A 511 -18.87 -16.14 24.66
C ASP A 511 -18.77 -14.61 24.70
N ASN A 512 -19.70 -13.94 25.40
CA ASN A 512 -19.70 -12.50 25.61
C ASN A 512 -19.28 -12.10 27.04
N SER A 513 -18.51 -12.93 27.74
CA SER A 513 -18.11 -12.66 29.14
C SER A 513 -17.28 -11.36 29.27
N GLY A 514 -17.71 -10.40 30.08
CA GLY A 514 -17.14 -9.06 30.19
C GLY A 514 -17.19 -8.24 28.88
N GLY A 515 -17.81 -8.76 27.82
CA GLY A 515 -17.86 -8.18 26.50
C GLY A 515 -19.09 -7.29 26.27
N SER A 516 -19.16 -6.72 25.07
CA SER A 516 -20.31 -5.93 24.60
C SER A 516 -20.74 -6.35 23.21
N ILE A 517 -22.03 -6.64 23.05
CA ILE A 517 -22.71 -6.81 21.76
C ILE A 517 -23.81 -5.75 21.69
N LEU A 518 -23.63 -4.76 20.83
CA LEU A 518 -24.44 -3.54 20.80
C LEU A 518 -24.91 -3.19 19.39
N ALA A 519 -26.21 -2.95 19.23
CA ALA A 519 -26.77 -2.35 18.01
C ALA A 519 -27.50 -1.05 18.32
N GLY A 520 -27.25 0.00 17.53
CA GLY A 520 -28.08 1.21 17.57
C GLY A 520 -29.47 0.99 16.94
N GLY A 521 -29.56 0.06 15.97
CA GLY A 521 -30.79 -0.41 15.36
C GLY A 521 -31.23 -1.77 15.92
N ASP A 522 -31.48 -2.71 15.01
CA ASP A 522 -31.89 -4.08 15.35
C ASP A 522 -30.67 -5.00 15.53
N ALA A 523 -30.74 -5.94 16.47
CA ALA A 523 -29.74 -6.98 16.68
C ALA A 523 -30.37 -8.37 16.54
N ARG A 524 -29.67 -9.27 15.84
CA ARG A 524 -30.01 -10.69 15.76
C ARG A 524 -28.82 -11.54 16.18
N ILE A 525 -29.06 -12.51 17.06
CA ILE A 525 -28.09 -13.52 17.46
C ILE A 525 -28.75 -14.88 17.26
N GLN A 526 -28.20 -15.67 16.36
CA GLN A 526 -28.58 -17.06 16.13
C GLN A 526 -27.36 -17.94 16.39
N SER A 527 -27.42 -18.77 17.41
CA SER A 527 -26.30 -19.63 17.79
C SER A 527 -26.78 -20.92 18.45
N ARG A 528 -25.87 -21.87 18.66
CA ARG A 528 -26.16 -23.01 19.52
C ARG A 528 -26.28 -22.56 20.97
N SER A 529 -25.29 -21.80 21.45
CA SER A 529 -25.23 -21.28 22.80
C SER A 529 -24.75 -19.82 22.85
N LEU A 530 -25.13 -19.12 23.91
CA LEU A 530 -24.72 -17.75 24.23
C LEU A 530 -24.43 -17.66 25.73
N SER A 531 -23.23 -17.22 26.09
CA SER A 531 -22.96 -16.62 27.41
C SER A 531 -23.15 -15.13 27.28
N ASN A 532 -24.05 -14.56 28.10
CA ASN A 532 -24.34 -13.14 28.12
C ASN A 532 -23.82 -12.44 29.39
N ASN A 533 -22.76 -12.97 30.00
CA ASN A 533 -22.09 -12.35 31.14
C ASN A 533 -21.34 -11.04 30.77
N GLY A 534 -22.02 -10.13 30.09
CA GLY A 534 -21.56 -8.86 29.53
C GLY A 534 -22.78 -8.09 29.02
N THR A 535 -22.59 -7.04 28.23
CA THR A 535 -23.73 -6.28 27.69
C THR A 535 -24.23 -6.88 26.39
N VAL A 536 -25.54 -7.10 26.29
CA VAL A 536 -26.25 -7.44 25.04
C VAL A 536 -27.47 -6.50 24.91
N ALA A 537 -27.44 -5.60 23.94
CA ALA A 537 -28.52 -4.61 23.78
C ALA A 537 -28.74 -4.18 22.32
N ALA A 538 -29.96 -3.75 22.04
CA ALA A 538 -30.36 -3.16 20.76
C ALA A 538 -31.21 -1.89 20.98
N GLY A 539 -30.97 -0.85 20.19
CA GLY A 539 -31.76 0.38 20.23
C GLY A 539 -33.19 0.22 19.73
N ARG A 540 -33.49 -0.84 18.97
CA ARG A 540 -34.83 -1.21 18.50
C ARG A 540 -35.19 -2.64 18.88
N ASP A 541 -35.07 -3.59 17.96
CA ASP A 541 -35.44 -4.98 18.21
C ASP A 541 -34.20 -5.84 18.50
N LEU A 542 -34.30 -6.72 19.50
CA LEU A 542 -33.30 -7.73 19.80
C LEU A 542 -33.94 -9.11 19.65
N ALA A 543 -33.43 -9.91 18.70
CA ALA A 543 -33.84 -11.28 18.49
C ALA A 543 -32.69 -12.24 18.84
N ILE A 544 -32.93 -13.15 19.79
CA ILE A 544 -31.97 -14.17 20.20
C ILE A 544 -32.62 -15.54 19.98
N ALA A 545 -31.97 -16.40 19.20
CA ALA A 545 -32.41 -17.76 18.91
C ALA A 545 -31.29 -18.75 19.24
N LEU A 546 -31.56 -19.67 20.17
CA LEU A 546 -30.59 -20.61 20.72
C LEU A 546 -31.06 -22.05 20.58
N GLN A 547 -30.11 -22.98 20.50
CA GLN A 547 -30.39 -24.41 20.51
C GLN A 547 -30.31 -24.98 21.93
N ASP A 548 -29.28 -24.60 22.68
CA ASP A 548 -29.06 -25.08 24.03
C ASP A 548 -29.87 -24.28 25.05
N SER A 549 -30.02 -24.84 26.26
CA SER A 549 -30.59 -24.12 27.40
C SER A 549 -29.83 -22.81 27.67
N PHE A 550 -30.54 -21.79 28.10
CA PHE A 550 -30.00 -20.46 28.30
C PHE A 550 -30.26 -19.98 29.73
N THR A 551 -29.19 -19.60 30.42
CA THR A 551 -29.28 -18.90 31.70
C THR A 551 -28.94 -17.45 31.46
N VAL A 552 -29.83 -16.54 31.85
CA VAL A 552 -29.60 -15.11 31.71
C VAL A 552 -28.59 -14.67 32.78
N GLU A 553 -27.37 -14.32 32.36
CA GLU A 553 -26.25 -13.97 33.24
C GLU A 553 -26.17 -12.47 33.56
N GLN A 554 -26.77 -11.63 32.71
CA GLN A 554 -26.92 -10.18 32.85
C GLN A 554 -28.23 -9.69 32.23
N ASP A 555 -28.64 -8.47 32.54
CA ASP A 555 -29.81 -7.84 31.94
C ASP A 555 -29.72 -7.78 30.41
N ILE A 556 -30.83 -8.06 29.73
CA ILE A 556 -30.97 -7.97 28.27
C ILE A 556 -32.06 -6.96 27.96
N VAL A 557 -31.70 -5.92 27.20
CA VAL A 557 -32.56 -4.77 26.93
C VAL A 557 -32.69 -4.51 25.44
N ALA A 558 -33.94 -4.40 24.97
CA ALA A 558 -34.29 -3.91 23.65
C ALA A 558 -35.09 -2.61 23.75
N GLY A 559 -34.76 -1.62 22.93
CA GLY A 559 -35.48 -0.34 22.91
C GLY A 559 -36.96 -0.48 22.52
N ARG A 560 -37.32 -1.53 21.76
CA ARG A 560 -38.69 -1.81 21.32
C ARG A 560 -39.12 -3.26 21.60
N ARG A 561 -38.62 -4.24 20.85
CA ARG A 561 -39.03 -5.65 21.02
C ARG A 561 -37.87 -6.53 21.41
N LEU A 562 -38.00 -7.27 22.51
CA LEU A 562 -37.13 -8.40 22.83
C LEU A 562 -37.84 -9.69 22.42
N SER A 563 -37.21 -10.49 21.56
CA SER A 563 -37.64 -11.84 21.20
C SER A 563 -36.53 -12.82 21.57
N LEU A 564 -36.80 -13.75 22.47
CA LEU A 564 -35.83 -14.76 22.92
C LEU A 564 -36.44 -16.15 22.77
N SER A 565 -35.82 -17.00 21.96
CA SER A 565 -36.20 -18.39 21.78
C SER A 565 -35.03 -19.31 22.09
N THR A 566 -35.26 -20.37 22.87
CA THR A 566 -34.33 -21.49 23.02
C THR A 566 -35.07 -22.81 22.81
N GLN A 567 -34.41 -23.84 22.27
CA GLN A 567 -34.98 -25.20 22.25
C GLN A 567 -34.83 -25.90 23.61
N GLY A 568 -33.95 -25.42 24.49
CA GLY A 568 -33.77 -25.90 25.85
C GLY A 568 -34.59 -25.13 26.88
N SER A 569 -34.15 -25.18 28.14
CA SER A 569 -34.75 -24.42 29.23
C SER A 569 -34.22 -22.99 29.27
N LEU A 570 -35.07 -22.04 29.65
CA LEU A 570 -34.71 -20.64 29.92
C LEU A 570 -34.75 -20.37 31.43
N ASN A 571 -33.60 -20.12 32.04
CA ASN A 571 -33.48 -19.75 33.45
C ASN A 571 -33.20 -18.25 33.54
N ASN A 572 -34.13 -17.48 34.10
CA ASN A 572 -34.03 -16.02 34.20
C ASN A 572 -33.94 -15.53 35.65
N PRO A 573 -32.72 -15.28 36.16
CA PRO A 573 -32.51 -14.54 37.41
C PRO A 573 -32.33 -13.03 37.24
N HIS A 574 -32.41 -12.50 36.02
CA HIS A 574 -32.13 -11.10 35.68
C HIS A 574 -33.32 -10.43 34.95
N THR A 575 -33.09 -9.23 34.40
CA THR A 575 -34.10 -8.48 33.66
C THR A 575 -34.06 -8.82 32.18
N LEU A 576 -35.21 -9.23 31.65
CA LEU A 576 -35.51 -9.28 30.22
C LEU A 576 -36.52 -8.18 29.91
N GLN A 577 -36.08 -7.14 29.18
CA GLN A 577 -36.90 -5.95 28.95
C GLN A 577 -36.96 -5.57 27.46
N GLY A 578 -38.17 -5.27 27.01
CA GLY A 578 -38.44 -4.62 25.73
C GLY A 578 -39.31 -3.38 25.95
N GLY A 579 -39.00 -2.26 25.30
CA GLY A 579 -39.77 -1.02 25.46
C GLY A 579 -41.26 -1.17 25.14
N GLU A 580 -41.59 -1.88 24.06
CA GLU A 580 -42.96 -2.17 23.60
C GLU A 580 -43.37 -3.60 23.91
N ALA A 581 -42.50 -4.59 23.65
CA ALA A 581 -42.86 -5.99 23.77
C ALA A 581 -41.72 -6.90 24.20
N VAL A 582 -42.08 -7.96 24.92
CA VAL A 582 -41.21 -9.11 25.20
C VAL A 582 -41.92 -10.38 24.73
N THR A 583 -41.23 -11.22 23.97
CA THR A 583 -41.71 -12.54 23.54
C THR A 583 -40.66 -13.58 23.87
N LEU A 584 -41.02 -14.55 24.72
CA LEU A 584 -40.14 -15.64 25.15
C LEU A 584 -40.71 -16.99 24.71
N GLN A 585 -39.86 -17.85 24.17
CA GLN A 585 -40.20 -19.23 23.84
C GLN A 585 -39.09 -20.20 24.32
N ALA A 586 -39.47 -21.24 25.06
CA ALA A 586 -38.53 -22.26 25.52
C ALA A 586 -39.20 -23.63 25.71
N ALA A 587 -38.42 -24.68 25.94
CA ALA A 587 -38.97 -25.96 26.40
C ALA A 587 -39.58 -25.82 27.80
N GLN A 588 -38.84 -25.18 28.70
CA GLN A 588 -39.25 -24.81 30.06
C GLN A 588 -38.76 -23.40 30.37
N ILE A 589 -39.50 -22.66 31.17
CA ILE A 589 -39.11 -21.31 31.60
C ILE A 589 -39.14 -21.26 33.13
N ASP A 590 -38.03 -20.91 33.76
CA ASP A 590 -37.96 -20.60 35.19
C ASP A 590 -37.58 -19.12 35.37
N ASN A 591 -38.53 -18.32 35.84
CA ASN A 591 -38.29 -16.93 36.21
C ASN A 591 -38.05 -16.87 37.73
N HIS A 592 -36.79 -16.80 38.12
CA HIS A 592 -36.36 -16.84 39.52
C HIS A 592 -36.88 -15.62 40.31
N ALA A 593 -36.75 -15.65 41.64
CA ALA A 593 -37.24 -14.59 42.52
C ALA A 593 -36.70 -13.18 42.21
N SER A 594 -35.47 -13.07 41.70
CA SER A 594 -34.87 -11.80 41.23
C SER A 594 -35.20 -11.48 39.76
N GLY A 595 -35.70 -12.46 39.01
CA GLY A 595 -36.00 -12.36 37.60
C GLY A 595 -37.15 -11.40 37.30
N LYS A 596 -36.99 -10.64 36.23
CA LYS A 596 -38.01 -9.71 35.72
C LYS A 596 -38.17 -9.92 34.23
N ILE A 597 -39.41 -10.11 33.79
CA ILE A 597 -39.80 -10.18 32.38
C ILE A 597 -40.83 -9.07 32.17
N GLN A 598 -40.47 -7.99 31.48
CA GLN A 598 -41.32 -6.80 31.44
C GLN A 598 -41.29 -6.01 30.13
N SER A 599 -42.43 -5.40 29.79
CA SER A 599 -42.56 -4.50 28.65
C SER A 599 -43.56 -3.36 28.87
N GLY A 600 -43.49 -2.33 28.03
CA GLY A 600 -44.46 -1.23 28.05
C GLY A 600 -45.78 -1.53 27.35
N GLY A 601 -45.93 -2.67 26.66
CA GLY A 601 -47.11 -2.97 25.84
C GLY A 601 -47.57 -4.41 25.95
N ARG A 602 -46.80 -5.38 25.44
CA ARG A 602 -47.17 -6.81 25.47
C ARG A 602 -46.03 -7.70 25.90
N THR A 603 -46.28 -8.51 26.93
CA THR A 603 -45.36 -9.56 27.37
C THR A 603 -45.98 -10.92 27.11
N GLU A 604 -45.33 -11.75 26.30
CA GLU A 604 -45.77 -13.09 25.96
C GLU A 604 -44.68 -14.11 26.34
N VAL A 605 -45.03 -15.04 27.22
CA VAL A 605 -44.12 -16.07 27.75
C VAL A 605 -44.73 -17.44 27.44
N THR A 606 -44.07 -18.21 26.58
CA THR A 606 -44.56 -19.53 26.16
C THR A 606 -43.53 -20.61 26.42
N ALA A 607 -43.91 -21.64 27.17
CA ALA A 607 -43.13 -22.86 27.34
C ALA A 607 -43.84 -24.06 26.71
N VAL A 608 -43.06 -25.00 26.16
CA VAL A 608 -43.59 -26.29 25.68
C VAL A 608 -44.15 -27.11 26.84
N HIS A 609 -43.42 -27.17 27.96
CA HIS A 609 -43.81 -27.93 29.15
C HIS A 609 -44.31 -27.02 30.26
N ASN A 610 -43.40 -26.48 31.06
CA ASN A 610 -43.71 -25.82 32.33
C ASN A 610 -43.18 -24.38 32.37
N ILE A 611 -43.92 -23.52 33.06
CA ILE A 611 -43.47 -22.18 33.47
C ILE A 611 -43.44 -22.14 34.99
N GLY A 612 -42.25 -22.01 35.57
CA GLY A 612 -42.05 -21.62 36.96
C GLY A 612 -41.88 -20.11 37.06
N ASN A 613 -42.63 -19.47 37.95
CA ASN A 613 -42.50 -18.05 38.24
C ASN A 613 -42.43 -17.79 39.74
N ARG A 614 -41.30 -17.23 40.16
CA ARG A 614 -41.08 -16.62 41.48
C ARG A 614 -40.74 -15.15 41.36
N GLY A 615 -40.39 -14.68 40.17
CA GLY A 615 -40.09 -13.29 39.88
C GLY A 615 -41.30 -12.48 39.42
N LEU A 616 -41.01 -11.44 38.64
CA LEU A 616 -42.02 -10.59 38.00
C LEU A 616 -42.20 -10.96 36.53
N ILE A 617 -43.44 -11.16 36.09
CA ILE A 617 -43.85 -11.16 34.68
C ILE A 617 -44.90 -10.05 34.52
N ASN A 618 -44.61 -9.03 33.72
CA ASN A 618 -45.43 -7.82 33.66
C ASN A 618 -45.51 -7.20 32.26
N SER A 619 -46.59 -6.46 32.01
CA SER A 619 -46.63 -5.45 30.95
C SER A 619 -47.57 -4.31 31.34
N ASN A 620 -47.40 -3.13 30.74
CA ASN A 620 -48.40 -2.07 30.87
C ASN A 620 -49.63 -2.30 29.97
N GLY A 621 -49.72 -3.43 29.26
CA GLY A 621 -50.87 -3.81 28.43
C GLY A 621 -51.23 -5.28 28.61
N GLY A 622 -50.96 -6.12 27.61
CA GLY A 622 -51.30 -7.54 27.63
C GLY A 622 -50.16 -8.44 28.11
N THR A 623 -50.39 -9.19 29.18
CA THR A 623 -49.48 -10.22 29.69
C THR A 623 -50.05 -11.60 29.46
N VAL A 624 -49.41 -12.38 28.60
CA VAL A 624 -49.85 -13.74 28.20
C VAL A 624 -48.81 -14.75 28.67
N VAL A 625 -49.23 -15.71 29.48
CA VAL A 625 -48.37 -16.78 30.01
C VAL A 625 -48.96 -18.13 29.63
N ARG A 626 -48.18 -18.95 28.90
CA ARG A 626 -48.65 -20.19 28.30
C ARG A 626 -47.69 -21.35 28.56
N ALA A 627 -48.18 -22.42 29.16
CA ALA A 627 -47.45 -23.66 29.34
C ALA A 627 -48.24 -24.81 28.70
N GLY A 628 -47.57 -25.82 28.14
CA GLY A 628 -48.28 -27.02 27.68
C GLY A 628 -48.84 -27.85 28.84
N GLU A 629 -48.15 -27.82 29.98
CA GLU A 629 -48.45 -28.61 31.17
C GLU A 629 -48.81 -27.71 32.35
N VAL A 630 -47.82 -27.21 33.10
CA VAL A 630 -48.04 -26.52 34.37
C VAL A 630 -47.56 -25.07 34.33
N ILE A 631 -48.37 -24.16 34.87
CA ILE A 631 -47.95 -22.82 35.29
C ILE A 631 -47.86 -22.83 36.82
N ASP A 632 -46.64 -22.72 37.34
CA ASP A 632 -46.34 -22.63 38.77
C ASP A 632 -45.98 -21.17 39.12
N ASN A 633 -46.98 -20.40 39.58
CA ASN A 633 -46.75 -19.10 40.20
C ASN A 633 -46.63 -19.29 41.72
N LEU A 634 -45.41 -19.24 42.25
CA LEU A 634 -45.11 -19.67 43.61
C LEU A 634 -44.47 -18.55 44.43
N GLY A 635 -44.79 -18.49 45.72
CA GLY A 635 -44.04 -17.67 46.67
C GLY A 635 -44.07 -16.18 46.34
N SER A 636 -42.91 -15.63 45.96
CA SER A 636 -42.73 -14.24 45.55
C SER A 636 -43.28 -13.91 44.14
N GLY A 637 -43.76 -14.92 43.41
CA GLY A 637 -44.20 -14.81 42.03
C GLY A 637 -45.31 -13.78 41.81
N LYS A 638 -45.09 -12.90 40.83
CA LYS A 638 -46.03 -11.85 40.43
C LYS A 638 -46.28 -11.87 38.93
N ILE A 639 -47.55 -11.92 38.53
CA ILE A 639 -47.98 -11.80 37.13
C ILE A 639 -48.97 -10.65 37.02
N PHE A 640 -48.61 -9.60 36.27
CA PHE A 640 -49.37 -8.34 36.18
C PHE A 640 -49.62 -7.88 34.73
N GLY A 641 -50.69 -7.12 34.52
CA GLY A 641 -51.05 -6.52 33.23
C GLY A 641 -52.30 -5.63 33.30
N ASP A 642 -52.63 -4.90 32.22
CA ASP A 642 -54.01 -4.44 32.00
C ASP A 642 -54.91 -5.65 31.73
N HIS A 643 -54.41 -6.52 30.87
CA HIS A 643 -55.01 -7.80 30.54
C HIS A 643 -54.01 -8.91 30.85
N VAL A 644 -54.39 -9.84 31.71
CA VAL A 644 -53.60 -11.05 31.98
C VAL A 644 -54.34 -12.26 31.42
N ALA A 645 -53.68 -13.06 30.59
CA ALA A 645 -54.19 -14.32 30.07
C ALA A 645 -53.25 -15.47 30.42
N LEU A 646 -53.75 -16.46 31.16
CA LEU A 646 -53.01 -17.65 31.57
C LEU A 646 -53.57 -18.87 30.85
N GLY A 647 -52.71 -19.68 30.22
CA GLY A 647 -53.12 -20.89 29.52
C GLY A 647 -52.23 -22.09 29.82
N GLY A 648 -52.79 -23.14 30.41
CA GLY A 648 -52.06 -24.37 30.73
C GLY A 648 -52.98 -25.51 31.16
N SER A 649 -52.47 -26.71 31.37
CA SER A 649 -53.30 -27.79 31.93
C SER A 649 -53.59 -27.55 33.41
N VAL A 650 -52.56 -27.13 34.17
CA VAL A 650 -52.66 -26.82 35.60
C VAL A 650 -52.12 -25.43 35.87
N LEU A 651 -52.85 -24.63 36.65
CA LEU A 651 -52.37 -23.38 37.25
C LEU A 651 -52.25 -23.56 38.76
N ASN A 652 -51.02 -23.51 39.28
CA ASN A 652 -50.74 -23.41 40.71
C ASN A 652 -50.41 -21.95 41.04
N ASN A 653 -51.26 -21.30 41.84
CA ASN A 653 -50.99 -19.99 42.41
C ASN A 653 -50.99 -20.13 43.93
N ARG A 654 -49.81 -20.34 44.52
CA ARG A 654 -49.71 -20.71 45.92
C ARG A 654 -48.51 -20.10 46.61
N GLU A 655 -48.57 -20.15 47.93
CA GLU A 655 -47.51 -19.78 48.81
C GLU A 655 -46.25 -20.64 48.63
N GLU A 656 -45.15 -20.09 49.12
CA GLU A 656 -43.93 -20.84 49.28
C GLU A 656 -43.13 -20.30 50.46
N THR A 657 -42.54 -21.21 51.22
CA THR A 657 -41.63 -20.86 52.32
C THR A 657 -40.19 -21.04 51.87
N VAL A 658 -39.49 -19.92 51.68
CA VAL A 658 -38.05 -19.89 51.33
C VAL A 658 -37.31 -19.21 52.47
N ASN A 659 -36.27 -19.85 53.01
CA ASN A 659 -35.48 -19.33 54.14
C ASN A 659 -36.34 -18.93 55.36
N GLY A 660 -37.40 -19.68 55.65
CA GLY A 660 -38.31 -19.43 56.77
C GLY A 660 -39.32 -18.30 56.56
N ALA A 661 -39.30 -17.61 55.41
CA ALA A 661 -40.30 -16.62 55.05
C ALA A 661 -41.32 -17.21 54.07
N THR A 662 -42.59 -17.24 54.46
CA THR A 662 -43.71 -17.63 53.60
C THR A 662 -44.22 -16.42 52.85
N GLN A 663 -44.22 -16.48 51.52
CA GLN A 663 -44.83 -15.47 50.64
C GLN A 663 -45.90 -16.12 49.79
N ALA A 664 -46.93 -15.37 49.44
CA ALA A 664 -48.03 -15.83 48.59
C ALA A 664 -47.98 -15.18 47.21
N ALA A 665 -48.14 -16.00 46.18
CA ALA A 665 -48.03 -15.57 44.80
C ALA A 665 -49.25 -14.74 44.36
N VAL A 666 -49.02 -13.80 43.44
CA VAL A 666 -50.04 -12.86 42.97
C VAL A 666 -50.18 -12.92 41.45
N VAL A 667 -51.41 -13.06 40.99
CA VAL A 667 -51.85 -12.77 39.62
C VAL A 667 -52.88 -11.66 39.71
N ALA A 668 -52.60 -10.50 39.11
CA ALA A 668 -53.54 -9.38 39.12
C ALA A 668 -53.61 -8.66 37.78
N ALA A 669 -54.83 -8.30 37.36
CA ALA A 669 -55.07 -7.51 36.17
C ALA A 669 -55.83 -6.21 36.49
N ARG A 670 -55.47 -5.11 35.82
CA ARG A 670 -56.16 -3.81 35.97
C ARG A 670 -57.50 -3.75 35.24
N GLN A 671 -57.72 -4.59 34.22
CA GLN A 671 -58.96 -4.56 33.42
C GLN A 671 -59.55 -5.95 33.24
N ARG A 672 -58.71 -6.96 32.97
CA ARG A 672 -59.20 -8.30 32.63
C ARG A 672 -58.23 -9.41 33.00
N LEU A 673 -58.72 -10.45 33.65
CA LEU A 673 -58.00 -11.69 33.90
C LEU A 673 -58.74 -12.84 33.21
N ASP A 674 -58.05 -13.56 32.33
CA ASP A 674 -58.52 -14.80 31.69
C ASP A 674 -57.65 -15.97 32.14
N ILE A 675 -58.27 -17.03 32.66
CA ILE A 675 -57.59 -18.27 33.05
C ILE A 675 -58.17 -19.43 32.26
N GLY A 676 -57.43 -19.87 31.24
CA GLY A 676 -57.70 -21.04 30.43
C GLY A 676 -56.95 -22.27 30.95
N ALA A 677 -57.39 -22.84 32.08
CA ALA A 677 -56.76 -24.01 32.69
C ALA A 677 -57.77 -25.07 33.11
N LYS A 678 -57.38 -26.36 33.06
CA LYS A 678 -58.24 -27.48 33.45
C LYS A 678 -58.35 -27.60 34.96
N GLU A 679 -57.23 -27.38 35.65
CA GLU A 679 -57.14 -27.39 37.11
C GLU A 679 -56.52 -26.09 37.60
N ILE A 680 -57.14 -25.47 38.61
CA ILE A 680 -56.67 -24.23 39.21
C ILE A 680 -56.55 -24.44 40.72
N TYR A 681 -55.34 -24.31 41.24
CA TYR A 681 -55.03 -24.39 42.67
C TYR A 681 -54.58 -23.03 43.18
N ASN A 682 -55.50 -22.29 43.80
CA ASN A 682 -55.20 -21.05 44.50
C ASN A 682 -55.22 -21.31 46.02
N ARG A 683 -54.07 -21.27 46.71
CA ARG A 683 -53.93 -21.74 48.11
C ARG A 683 -53.17 -20.75 49.01
N GLU A 684 -53.41 -20.88 50.32
CA GLU A 684 -52.77 -20.18 51.46
C GLU A 684 -52.42 -18.70 51.20
N GLY A 685 -53.41 -17.91 50.79
CA GLY A 685 -53.26 -16.46 50.59
C GLY A 685 -52.78 -16.06 49.20
N GLY A 686 -52.62 -17.00 48.26
CA GLY A 686 -52.45 -16.71 46.84
C GLY A 686 -53.58 -15.82 46.31
N LEU A 687 -53.25 -14.79 45.55
CA LEU A 687 -54.21 -13.83 45.01
C LEU A 687 -54.40 -14.00 43.51
N LEU A 688 -55.64 -14.24 43.10
CA LEU A 688 -56.11 -14.06 41.72
C LEU A 688 -57.07 -12.86 41.73
N SER A 689 -56.73 -11.77 41.03
CA SER A 689 -57.51 -10.53 41.08
C SER A 689 -57.66 -9.88 39.71
N SER A 690 -58.81 -9.23 39.50
CA SER A 690 -59.07 -8.34 38.37
C SER A 690 -59.88 -7.15 38.88
N GLU A 691 -59.47 -5.92 38.55
CA GLU A 691 -60.27 -4.72 38.84
C GLU A 691 -61.45 -4.56 37.87
N GLY A 692 -61.47 -5.33 36.78
CA GLY A 692 -62.58 -5.41 35.84
C GLY A 692 -63.18 -6.81 35.77
N SER A 693 -63.00 -7.51 34.64
CA SER A 693 -63.61 -8.83 34.43
C SER A 693 -62.64 -9.97 34.77
N LEU A 694 -63.16 -11.06 35.34
CA LEU A 694 -62.47 -12.34 35.50
C LEU A 694 -63.24 -13.42 34.74
N ALA A 695 -62.57 -14.09 33.81
CA ALA A 695 -63.10 -15.25 33.09
C ALA A 695 -62.23 -16.48 33.38
N ILE A 696 -62.88 -17.61 33.63
CA ILE A 696 -62.22 -18.90 33.89
C ILE A 696 -62.86 -19.95 32.99
N GLY A 697 -62.05 -20.70 32.26
CA GLY A 697 -62.49 -21.76 31.35
C GLY A 697 -61.41 -22.82 31.17
N GLY A 698 -61.74 -23.94 30.53
CA GLY A 698 -60.80 -25.06 30.36
C GLY A 698 -59.66 -24.80 29.36
N ALA A 699 -59.76 -23.75 28.55
CA ALA A 699 -58.75 -23.34 27.58
C ALA A 699 -58.90 -21.86 27.17
N LEU A 700 -57.84 -21.28 26.62
CA LEU A 700 -57.88 -20.00 25.91
C LEU A 700 -58.37 -20.20 24.46
N ASP A 701 -58.88 -19.12 23.85
CA ASP A 701 -59.33 -19.04 22.46
C ASP A 701 -58.17 -19.24 21.46
N ALA A 702 -58.53 -19.30 20.17
CA ALA A 702 -57.55 -19.50 19.10
C ALA A 702 -56.53 -18.35 19.01
N GLN A 703 -56.95 -17.13 19.37
CA GLN A 703 -56.09 -15.94 19.48
C GLN A 703 -55.26 -15.94 20.77
N ARG A 704 -55.46 -16.92 21.64
CA ARG A 704 -54.70 -17.18 22.87
C ARG A 704 -54.77 -16.04 23.87
N ASN A 705 -55.86 -15.28 23.83
CA ASN A 705 -56.03 -14.04 24.59
C ASN A 705 -57.30 -14.05 25.46
N ARG A 706 -58.29 -14.92 25.22
CA ARG A 706 -59.53 -14.95 26.03
C ARG A 706 -59.92 -16.36 26.42
N CYS A 707 -60.61 -16.57 27.53
CA CYS A 707 -61.20 -17.88 27.82
C CYS A 707 -62.29 -18.24 26.80
N LEU A 708 -62.34 -19.51 26.40
CA LEU A 708 -63.56 -20.12 25.88
C LEU A 708 -64.46 -20.35 27.10
N VAL A 709 -65.52 -19.56 27.21
CA VAL A 709 -66.54 -19.68 28.27
C VAL A 709 -67.57 -20.73 27.89
#